data_AF-A0AAV2Z5W4-F1
#
_entry.id   AF-A0AAV2Z5W4-F1
#
_cell.length_a   1.000
_cell.length_b   1.000
_cell.length_c   1.000
_cell.angle_alpha   90.00
_cell.angle_beta   90.00
_cell.angle_gamma   90.00
#
_symmetry.space_group_name_H-M   'P 1'
#
loop_
_entity.id
_entity.type
_entity.pdbx_description
1 polymer ?
#
loop_
_entity_poly.entity_id
_entity_poly.type
_entity_poly.pdbx_seq_one_letter_code
_entity_poly.pdbx_strand_id
1 'polypeptide(L)'
;MWAPSMWKYVIAVVGLPHLLLAQQAGKVTPEVHPSLSFAVCTKTGGCTPQPTKVVLDANWRWLHKVGNYENCFEGYFNPDLCPDPETCSTNCALEGADYANTYGVTTAGSELSLRFLTTSNRGSRLYLLQDDDTYQHFKLLNREFTFDVDASELPCGMNGALYFVEMDADGGKGRFPSNKAGAKFGTGYCDAQCPRDIKFINGEANMLGWTKPGVHQGSHGSCCPEFDVWEANSMATTLTPHACSRDGQTRCTGDSCNTCDREGCDFNPFRVGNEEFYGPGKLVDSKRKVTVVTRFVTDDNTDDGKLAAIQRWYVQGGKVIENTYTSVSGVDSTNELTDKFCHQVKDTFSQHNKHGALGGLAQMGEALRRGVVLTLSVWGDYSSKMHWLDSTLPADQPNAPGAKRGSCPTSGGHPDDLVKNHPDARVKFSNIKVGEFGSTTDVDLTPVVSKEPTAAPTPTPTPALDETSGPAPALATDATLPSSDVSGTPSISTQHLLNATNSSATIHEETHESMIVFPNAPDQKPIDKPLENVTASEAAAASSSEAQSVKNVGFNGTTVASSSEAQSAKNIGFNGTTVASSSSSSEAQSAKNIGFNGTTVASSSEAQSVKNIGFNDKTVASSSEAQSAKNIGFNGTTVASPSEAQSVKNIGFNDKTVGADATMNGNSKLAVRTPSASSDTPAVPSNGRGTTSGAGSPQESLPAAKASQGKPEQQALSAGSPHVTSSKGSEQNLKQQQLTPTSDNNSNGAEAVRAAGNAHNSQQSSQAVVSPPPTGNTPGRDSTASARDHDKATHQGEKPAC
;
A
#
# COMPACT_ATOMS: atom_id res chain seq x y z
N MET A 1 -5.01 63.82 -60.53
CA MET A 1 -5.82 62.80 -59.84
C MET A 1 -4.84 61.82 -59.19
N TRP A 2 -4.75 61.80 -57.86
CA TRP A 2 -5.60 61.03 -56.93
C TRP A 2 -5.32 59.52 -56.98
N ALA A 3 -4.53 59.06 -55.99
CA ALA A 3 -4.64 57.86 -55.12
C ALA A 3 -5.25 56.52 -55.62
N PRO A 4 -4.90 55.35 -55.01
CA PRO A 4 -4.20 55.17 -53.73
C PRO A 4 -2.96 54.23 -53.76
N SER A 5 -2.21 54.20 -52.65
CA SER A 5 -1.14 53.21 -52.42
C SER A 5 -1.68 51.91 -51.81
N MET A 6 -1.14 50.76 -52.21
CA MET A 6 -1.42 49.49 -51.52
C MET A 6 -0.67 49.40 -50.19
N TRP A 7 -1.41 49.57 -49.08
CA TRP A 7 -0.91 49.21 -47.75
C TRP A 7 -0.87 47.68 -47.62
N LYS A 8 0.32 47.11 -47.40
CA LYS A 8 0.44 45.69 -47.01
C LYS A 8 0.06 45.56 -45.54
N TYR A 9 -1.10 44.97 -45.25
CA TYR A 9 -1.45 44.54 -43.90
C TYR A 9 -0.55 43.37 -43.48
N VAL A 10 0.52 43.68 -42.75
CA VAL A 10 1.22 42.67 -41.95
C VAL A 10 0.31 42.37 -40.75
N ILE A 11 -0.39 41.25 -40.79
CA ILE A 11 -1.10 40.73 -39.63
C ILE A 11 -0.03 40.24 -38.66
N ALA A 12 0.38 41.12 -37.75
CA ALA A 12 1.13 40.75 -36.57
C ALA A 12 0.22 39.89 -35.69
N VAL A 13 0.36 38.56 -35.80
CA VAL A 13 -0.23 37.63 -34.84
C VAL A 13 0.51 37.84 -33.53
N VAL A 14 -0.01 38.76 -32.72
CA VAL A 14 0.35 38.89 -31.30
C VAL A 14 -0.22 37.65 -30.61
N GLY A 15 0.52 36.54 -30.69
CA GLY A 15 0.24 35.37 -29.86
C GLY A 15 0.30 35.82 -28.42
N LEU A 16 -0.83 35.80 -27.71
CA LEU A 16 -0.80 35.99 -26.27
C LEU A 16 0.14 34.93 -25.70
N PRO A 17 1.14 35.32 -24.88
CA PRO A 17 1.92 34.33 -24.17
C PRO A 17 0.94 33.50 -23.35
N HIS A 18 0.86 32.20 -23.65
CA HIS A 18 0.12 31.29 -22.81
C HIS A 18 0.85 31.29 -21.48
N LEU A 19 0.28 31.98 -20.48
CA LEU A 19 0.73 31.92 -19.10
C LEU A 19 0.75 30.43 -18.74
N LEU A 20 1.94 29.88 -18.51
CA LEU A 20 2.10 28.45 -18.32
C LEU A 20 1.46 28.06 -16.98
N LEU A 21 0.22 27.56 -17.08
CA LEU A 21 -0.64 27.15 -15.99
C LEU A 21 0.05 26.01 -15.22
N ALA A 22 0.29 26.22 -13.93
CA ALA A 22 1.33 25.49 -13.22
C ALA A 22 1.25 25.62 -11.70
N GLN A 23 1.47 24.50 -10.99
CA GLN A 23 1.74 24.40 -9.56
C GLN A 23 2.94 25.30 -9.18
N GLN A 24 2.71 26.28 -8.30
CA GLN A 24 3.71 27.31 -7.99
C GLN A 24 4.62 26.98 -6.81
N ALA A 25 5.79 27.64 -6.78
CA ALA A 25 6.68 27.70 -5.62
C ALA A 25 6.32 28.89 -4.73
N GLY A 26 6.18 28.64 -3.43
CA GLY A 26 5.93 29.63 -2.40
C GLY A 26 7.11 30.58 -2.17
N LYS A 27 6.83 31.68 -1.47
CA LYS A 27 7.75 32.82 -1.22
C LYS A 27 7.51 33.52 0.12
N VAL A 28 6.53 33.10 0.91
CA VAL A 28 6.21 33.64 2.24
C VAL A 28 7.17 33.07 3.29
N THR A 29 7.48 31.77 3.20
CA THR A 29 8.39 31.07 4.10
C THR A 29 9.62 30.63 3.31
N PRO A 30 10.84 31.07 3.66
CA PRO A 30 12.05 30.60 2.99
C PRO A 30 12.22 29.09 3.20
N GLU A 31 12.24 28.33 2.09
CA GLU A 31 12.59 26.91 2.15
C GLU A 31 14.09 26.75 2.41
N VAL A 32 14.44 26.14 3.55
CA VAL A 32 15.82 25.91 3.99
C VAL A 32 15.96 24.45 4.42
N HIS A 33 16.46 23.62 3.51
CA HIS A 33 16.63 22.17 3.71
C HIS A 33 17.60 21.86 4.86
N PRO A 34 17.20 21.06 5.88
CA PRO A 34 18.11 20.55 6.90
C PRO A 34 19.25 19.72 6.28
N SER A 35 20.47 19.90 6.77
CA SER A 35 21.64 19.16 6.27
C SER A 35 21.71 17.77 6.90
N LEU A 36 21.93 16.74 6.07
CA LEU A 36 22.06 15.35 6.50
C LEU A 36 23.08 14.65 5.60
N SER A 37 24.30 14.43 6.11
CA SER A 37 25.36 13.78 5.33
C SER A 37 25.21 12.24 5.32
N PHE A 38 25.18 11.64 4.12
CA PHE A 38 25.54 10.23 3.92
C PHE A 38 27.02 10.10 3.53
N ALA A 39 27.56 8.89 3.39
CA ALA A 39 28.90 8.65 2.85
C ALA A 39 28.93 7.61 1.72
N VAL A 40 29.84 7.80 0.76
CA VAL A 40 30.16 6.82 -0.29
C VAL A 40 31.42 6.07 0.10
N CYS A 41 31.38 4.74 0.11
CA CYS A 41 32.43 3.87 0.64
C CYS A 41 33.06 2.97 -0.44
N THR A 42 34.38 2.75 -0.33
CA THR A 42 35.16 1.80 -1.15
C THR A 42 36.17 1.08 -0.25
N LYS A 43 36.56 -0.15 -0.60
CA LYS A 43 37.53 -0.95 0.16
C LYS A 43 38.93 -0.31 0.25
N THR A 44 39.27 0.54 -0.71
CA THR A 44 40.60 1.15 -0.82
C THR A 44 40.65 2.60 -0.33
N GLY A 45 39.57 3.37 -0.52
CA GLY A 45 39.48 4.78 -0.09
C GLY A 45 38.76 4.99 1.25
N GLY A 46 38.11 3.97 1.81
CA GLY A 46 37.21 4.13 2.95
C GLY A 46 35.93 4.89 2.56
N CYS A 47 35.29 5.51 3.55
CA CYS A 47 34.03 6.26 3.38
C CYS A 47 34.26 7.78 3.28
N THR A 48 33.78 8.40 2.19
CA THR A 48 33.82 9.85 1.96
C THR A 48 32.43 10.46 2.16
N PRO A 49 32.23 11.36 3.16
CA PRO A 49 30.97 12.05 3.38
C PRO A 49 30.54 12.92 2.19
N GLN A 50 29.23 12.98 1.93
CA GLN A 50 28.61 13.82 0.90
C GLN A 50 27.83 14.97 1.55
N PRO A 51 27.81 16.18 0.97
CA PRO A 51 27.20 17.38 1.57
C PRO A 51 25.68 17.45 1.33
N THR A 52 24.98 16.35 1.52
CA THR A 52 23.54 16.20 1.22
C THR A 52 22.62 16.87 2.23
N LYS A 53 21.36 17.05 1.85
CA LYS A 53 20.29 17.65 2.65
C LYS A 53 19.03 16.78 2.63
N VAL A 54 18.00 17.12 3.39
CA VAL A 54 16.66 16.51 3.28
C VAL A 54 15.60 17.54 2.97
N VAL A 55 14.56 17.12 2.24
CA VAL A 55 13.40 17.95 1.89
C VAL A 55 12.09 17.27 2.25
N LEU A 56 11.16 18.03 2.81
CA LEU A 56 9.81 17.58 3.16
C LEU A 56 8.93 17.42 1.93
N ASP A 57 8.22 16.29 1.87
CA ASP A 57 7.22 15.92 0.87
C ASP A 57 6.13 17.00 0.68
N ALA A 58 5.74 17.22 -0.58
CA ALA A 58 4.78 18.23 -1.00
C ALA A 58 3.39 18.14 -0.33
N ASN A 59 2.97 16.94 0.07
CA ASN A 59 1.67 16.68 0.67
C ASN A 59 1.56 17.22 2.11
N TRP A 60 2.68 17.32 2.84
CA TRP A 60 2.73 17.93 4.18
C TRP A 60 2.76 19.46 4.16
N ARG A 61 3.11 20.08 3.03
CA ARG A 61 3.30 21.54 2.93
C ARG A 61 1.98 22.29 2.99
N TRP A 62 2.08 23.52 3.50
CA TRP A 62 1.00 24.50 3.39
C TRP A 62 0.77 24.85 1.91
N LEU A 63 -0.49 24.81 1.48
CA LEU A 63 -0.92 25.13 0.12
C LEU A 63 -1.88 26.31 0.17
N HIS A 64 -1.42 27.45 -0.33
CA HIS A 64 -2.13 28.72 -0.30
C HIS A 64 -2.07 29.41 -1.66
N LYS A 65 -2.87 30.45 -1.84
CA LYS A 65 -2.95 31.18 -3.09
C LYS A 65 -1.78 32.14 -3.32
N VAL A 66 -1.32 32.16 -4.56
CA VAL A 66 -0.18 32.94 -5.04
C VAL A 66 -0.40 34.42 -4.72
N GLY A 67 0.53 35.00 -3.95
CA GLY A 67 0.50 36.41 -3.57
C GLY A 67 -0.43 36.78 -2.41
N ASN A 68 -1.10 35.81 -1.77
CA ASN A 68 -1.81 36.03 -0.50
C ASN A 68 -1.63 34.85 0.49
N TYR A 69 -2.43 34.84 1.56
CA TYR A 69 -2.38 33.85 2.65
C TYR A 69 -3.67 33.00 2.70
N GLU A 70 -4.41 32.94 1.58
CA GLU A 70 -5.71 32.29 1.50
C GLU A 70 -5.53 30.80 1.20
N ASN A 71 -6.09 29.93 2.04
CA ASN A 71 -5.82 28.50 1.96
C ASN A 71 -6.47 27.88 0.73
N CYS A 72 -5.65 27.23 -0.10
CA CYS A 72 -6.11 26.40 -1.20
C CYS A 72 -6.50 24.99 -0.74
N PHE A 73 -5.98 24.53 0.42
CA PHE A 73 -6.29 23.21 0.96
C PHE A 73 -6.43 23.20 2.49
N GLU A 74 -7.59 22.73 2.97
CA GLU A 74 -7.88 22.47 4.40
C GLU A 74 -8.56 21.09 4.54
N GLY A 75 -7.81 20.02 4.24
CA GLY A 75 -8.36 18.65 4.11
C GLY A 75 -9.11 18.41 2.79
N TYR A 76 -9.60 19.48 2.17
CA TYR A 76 -10.16 19.56 0.83
C TYR A 76 -9.59 20.75 0.09
N PHE A 77 -9.65 20.71 -1.24
CA PHE A 77 -9.40 21.88 -2.09
C PHE A 77 -10.50 22.93 -1.96
N ASN A 78 -10.11 24.21 -1.87
CA ASN A 78 -11.03 25.36 -1.79
C ASN A 78 -11.65 25.62 -3.18
N PRO A 79 -12.98 25.48 -3.37
CA PRO A 79 -13.60 25.51 -4.71
C PRO A 79 -13.53 26.87 -5.42
N ASP A 80 -13.40 27.98 -4.68
CA ASP A 80 -13.28 29.32 -5.27
C ASP A 80 -11.87 29.58 -5.83
N LEU A 81 -10.88 28.82 -5.38
CA LEU A 81 -9.48 28.89 -5.82
C LEU A 81 -9.10 27.72 -6.73
N CYS A 82 -9.75 26.58 -6.53
CA CYS A 82 -9.59 25.32 -7.23
C CYS A 82 -10.96 24.85 -7.77
N PRO A 83 -11.51 25.51 -8.81
CA PRO A 83 -12.70 25.03 -9.51
C PRO A 83 -12.40 23.85 -10.44
N ASP A 84 -11.15 23.76 -10.91
CA ASP A 84 -10.61 22.72 -11.78
C ASP A 84 -9.10 22.53 -11.54
N PRO A 85 -8.49 21.40 -11.95
CA PRO A 85 -7.07 21.10 -11.69
C PRO A 85 -6.06 22.12 -12.22
N GLU A 86 -6.34 22.75 -13.37
CA GLU A 86 -5.41 23.63 -14.08
C GLU A 86 -5.41 25.03 -13.44
N THR A 87 -6.61 25.56 -13.16
CA THR A 87 -6.82 26.76 -12.35
C THR A 87 -6.27 26.58 -10.93
N CYS A 88 -6.54 25.44 -10.29
CA CYS A 88 -6.04 25.14 -8.94
C CYS A 88 -4.51 25.14 -8.89
N SER A 89 -3.86 24.48 -9.85
CA SER A 89 -2.39 24.45 -9.93
C SER A 89 -1.83 25.85 -10.08
N THR A 90 -2.39 26.63 -11.01
CA THR A 90 -1.98 28.02 -11.28
C THR A 90 -2.16 28.95 -10.09
N ASN A 91 -3.28 28.83 -9.39
CA ASN A 91 -3.62 29.71 -8.28
C ASN A 91 -2.83 29.41 -7.01
N CYS A 92 -2.27 28.21 -6.85
CA CYS A 92 -1.79 27.70 -5.56
C CYS A 92 -0.29 27.37 -5.55
N ALA A 93 0.35 27.71 -4.43
CA ALA A 93 1.79 27.54 -4.21
C ALA A 93 2.07 26.59 -3.04
N LEU A 94 3.08 25.72 -3.20
CA LEU A 94 3.67 24.97 -2.10
C LEU A 94 4.64 25.87 -1.34
N GLU A 95 4.42 26.09 -0.06
CA GLU A 95 5.22 27.03 0.73
C GLU A 95 6.39 26.34 1.46
N GLY A 96 7.37 27.15 1.91
CA GLY A 96 8.50 26.67 2.70
C GLY A 96 8.10 26.13 4.08
N ALA A 97 8.91 25.24 4.65
CA ALA A 97 8.60 24.50 5.87
C ALA A 97 9.46 24.91 7.09
N ASP A 98 8.82 25.15 8.24
CA ASP A 98 9.50 25.08 9.54
C ASP A 98 9.60 23.62 9.99
N TYR A 99 10.65 22.96 9.51
CA TYR A 99 10.97 21.55 9.77
C TYR A 99 10.88 21.17 11.25
N ALA A 100 11.42 21.99 12.15
CA ALA A 100 11.51 21.66 13.57
C ALA A 100 10.19 21.92 14.31
N ASN A 101 9.64 23.13 14.20
CA ASN A 101 8.52 23.56 15.05
C ASN A 101 7.15 23.16 14.50
N THR A 102 7.03 22.97 13.18
CA THR A 102 5.77 22.49 12.56
C THR A 102 5.78 20.97 12.40
N TYR A 103 6.88 20.40 11.89
CA TYR A 103 6.90 19.00 11.45
C TYR A 103 7.64 18.05 12.40
N GLY A 104 8.44 18.55 13.35
CA GLY A 104 9.20 17.71 14.28
C GLY A 104 10.41 17.01 13.67
N VAL A 105 10.88 17.53 12.55
CA VAL A 105 12.07 17.08 11.82
C VAL A 105 13.28 17.85 12.32
N THR A 106 14.32 17.15 12.77
CA THR A 106 15.59 17.77 13.18
C THR A 106 16.78 16.96 12.70
N THR A 107 17.91 17.62 12.45
CA THR A 107 19.16 16.98 11.98
C THR A 107 20.34 17.37 12.85
N ALA A 108 21.21 16.40 13.15
CA ALA A 108 22.45 16.57 13.91
C ALA A 108 23.60 15.88 13.17
N GLY A 109 24.24 16.60 12.23
CA GLY A 109 25.34 16.09 11.42
C GLY A 109 24.89 14.99 10.45
N SER A 110 25.09 13.74 10.84
CA SER A 110 24.68 12.54 10.10
C SER A 110 23.49 11.81 10.74
N GLU A 111 22.75 12.43 11.67
CA GLU A 111 21.50 11.90 12.25
C GLU A 111 20.30 12.79 11.87
N LEU A 112 19.17 12.14 11.55
CA LEU A 112 17.85 12.70 11.29
C LEU A 112 16.88 12.13 12.33
N SER A 113 16.19 12.98 13.07
CA SER A 113 15.12 12.59 13.99
C SER A 113 13.76 13.04 13.45
N LEU A 114 12.83 12.08 13.34
CA LEU A 114 11.46 12.29 12.85
C LEU A 114 10.47 11.98 13.98
N ARG A 115 9.84 13.02 14.55
CA ARG A 115 8.80 12.91 15.59
C ARG A 115 7.42 12.70 14.97
N PHE A 116 6.62 11.79 15.52
CA PHE A 116 5.31 11.44 14.96
C PHE A 116 4.22 12.51 15.16
N LEU A 117 4.20 13.22 16.29
CA LEU A 117 3.23 14.30 16.56
C LEU A 117 3.96 15.60 16.89
N THR A 118 3.71 16.67 16.12
CA THR A 118 4.23 18.01 16.40
C THR A 118 3.14 19.05 16.21
N THR A 119 2.72 19.73 17.28
CA THR A 119 1.50 20.57 17.29
C THR A 119 0.26 19.78 16.84
N SER A 120 -0.30 20.06 15.67
CA SER A 120 -1.35 19.28 15.00
C SER A 120 -0.84 18.40 13.86
N ASN A 121 0.42 18.55 13.44
CA ASN A 121 1.03 17.73 12.39
C ASN A 121 1.21 16.28 12.84
N ARG A 122 0.90 15.34 11.94
CA ARG A 122 1.09 13.91 12.13
C ARG A 122 2.01 13.34 11.06
N GLY A 123 3.02 12.60 11.50
CA GLY A 123 4.04 12.01 10.65
C GLY A 123 4.87 13.02 9.85
N SER A 124 5.78 12.48 9.04
CA SER A 124 6.48 13.21 7.99
C SER A 124 7.08 12.21 6.99
N ARG A 125 7.29 12.66 5.74
CA ARG A 125 8.03 11.95 4.70
C ARG A 125 9.06 12.92 4.09
N LEU A 126 10.30 12.47 3.94
CA LEU A 126 11.40 13.28 3.43
C LEU A 126 12.26 12.53 2.43
N TYR A 127 12.81 13.26 1.48
CA TYR A 127 13.74 12.76 0.47
C TYR A 127 15.15 13.29 0.71
N LEU A 128 16.16 12.49 0.38
CA LEU A 128 17.55 12.96 0.36
C LEU A 128 17.81 13.80 -0.90
N LEU A 129 18.34 15.01 -0.71
CA LEU A 129 18.77 15.94 -1.76
C LEU A 129 20.28 15.88 -1.97
N GLN A 130 20.70 15.84 -3.24
CA GLN A 130 22.07 16.11 -3.68
C GLN A 130 22.37 17.61 -3.55
N ASP A 131 21.42 18.45 -3.96
CA ASP A 131 21.47 19.91 -3.97
C ASP A 131 20.06 20.49 -3.85
N ASP A 132 19.92 21.82 -3.74
CA ASP A 132 18.64 22.47 -3.40
C ASP A 132 17.52 22.39 -4.46
N ASP A 133 17.77 21.75 -5.60
CA ASP A 133 16.78 21.52 -6.66
C ASP A 133 16.80 20.08 -7.23
N THR A 134 17.63 19.16 -6.67
CA THR A 134 17.83 17.78 -7.18
C THR A 134 17.92 16.72 -6.07
N TYR A 135 17.11 15.66 -6.16
CA TYR A 135 17.20 14.47 -5.29
C TYR A 135 18.50 13.69 -5.51
N GLN A 136 19.03 13.09 -4.44
CA GLN A 136 20.11 12.12 -4.54
C GLN A 136 19.55 10.81 -5.11
N HIS A 137 19.86 10.54 -6.37
CA HIS A 137 19.65 9.23 -6.98
C HIS A 137 20.71 8.23 -6.50
N PHE A 138 20.27 7.06 -6.08
CA PHE A 138 21.11 5.93 -5.70
C PHE A 138 21.02 4.84 -6.77
N LYS A 139 22.16 4.35 -7.24
CA LYS A 139 22.27 3.11 -8.02
C LYS A 139 22.77 2.02 -7.10
N LEU A 140 21.97 0.96 -6.94
CA LEU A 140 22.11 0.03 -5.82
C LEU A 140 22.48 -1.40 -6.22
N LEU A 141 22.37 -1.76 -7.50
CA LEU A 141 22.89 -3.05 -7.98
C LEU A 141 24.37 -3.20 -7.65
N ASN A 142 24.74 -4.37 -7.13
CA ASN A 142 26.10 -4.69 -6.71
C ASN A 142 26.65 -3.70 -5.64
N ARG A 143 25.77 -3.16 -4.79
CA ARG A 143 26.12 -2.28 -3.67
C ARG A 143 25.61 -2.76 -2.33
N GLU A 144 26.33 -2.33 -1.30
CA GLU A 144 25.98 -2.42 0.09
C GLU A 144 25.41 -1.07 0.53
N PHE A 145 24.18 -1.05 1.03
CA PHE A 145 23.57 0.11 1.67
C PHE A 145 23.49 -0.14 3.17
N THR A 146 23.72 0.89 3.99
CA THR A 146 23.84 0.74 5.45
C THR A 146 23.42 2.01 6.16
N PHE A 147 22.80 1.87 7.33
CA PHE A 147 22.41 2.97 8.19
C PHE A 147 22.27 2.48 9.63
N ASP A 148 22.37 3.41 10.58
CA ASP A 148 22.03 3.18 11.99
C ASP A 148 20.63 3.72 12.29
N VAL A 149 19.76 2.90 12.87
CA VAL A 149 18.39 3.28 13.28
C VAL A 149 18.21 3.14 14.79
N ASP A 150 17.54 4.12 15.38
CA ASP A 150 16.97 4.06 16.73
C ASP A 150 15.45 4.17 16.64
N ALA A 151 14.78 3.02 16.76
CA ALA A 151 13.33 2.87 16.81
C ALA A 151 12.82 2.58 18.23
N SER A 152 13.64 2.79 19.27
CA SER A 152 13.32 2.44 20.66
C SER A 152 12.08 3.17 21.19
N GLU A 153 11.83 4.38 20.67
CA GLU A 153 10.68 5.25 20.97
C GLU A 153 9.43 4.97 20.08
N LEU A 154 9.49 4.04 19.10
CA LEU A 154 8.33 3.65 18.28
C LEU A 154 7.53 2.47 18.87
N PRO A 155 6.26 2.65 19.26
CA PRO A 155 5.36 1.59 19.73
C PRO A 155 4.72 0.81 18.56
N CYS A 156 3.90 -0.19 18.90
CA CYS A 156 2.92 -0.80 17.99
C CYS A 156 2.08 0.25 17.25
N GLY A 157 1.69 -0.04 16.00
CA GLY A 157 0.83 0.82 15.18
C GLY A 157 1.55 1.96 14.46
N MET A 158 2.82 2.24 14.80
CA MET A 158 3.68 3.17 14.06
C MET A 158 4.61 2.42 13.12
N ASN A 159 5.12 3.13 12.12
CA ASN A 159 6.18 2.67 11.25
C ASN A 159 7.16 3.83 11.01
N GLY A 160 8.45 3.60 11.27
CA GLY A 160 9.54 4.47 10.87
C GLY A 160 10.24 3.83 9.68
N ALA A 161 9.89 4.25 8.46
CA ALA A 161 10.35 3.62 7.24
C ALA A 161 11.59 4.32 6.65
N LEU A 162 12.46 3.52 6.04
CA LEU A 162 13.57 3.96 5.20
C LEU A 162 13.57 3.07 3.95
N TYR A 163 13.33 3.70 2.79
CA TYR A 163 12.96 3.02 1.56
C TYR A 163 13.39 3.80 0.32
N PHE A 164 13.27 3.18 -0.86
CA PHE A 164 13.67 3.75 -2.14
C PHE A 164 12.52 3.69 -3.15
N VAL A 165 12.30 4.78 -3.89
CA VAL A 165 11.24 4.86 -4.92
C VAL A 165 11.78 5.47 -6.22
N GLU A 166 11.25 5.04 -7.36
CA GLU A 166 11.72 5.49 -8.69
C GLU A 166 11.11 6.83 -9.14
N MET A 167 11.36 7.87 -8.35
CA MET A 167 10.98 9.27 -8.61
C MET A 167 11.94 9.96 -9.60
N ASP A 168 11.43 10.94 -10.35
CA ASP A 168 12.26 11.85 -11.16
C ASP A 168 13.18 12.71 -10.27
N ALA A 169 14.46 12.83 -10.63
CA ALA A 169 15.48 13.55 -9.85
C ALA A 169 15.14 15.03 -9.54
N ASP A 170 14.39 15.70 -10.42
CA ASP A 170 13.98 17.10 -10.27
C ASP A 170 12.55 17.26 -9.69
N GLY A 171 11.94 16.16 -9.23
CA GLY A 171 10.55 16.11 -8.77
C GLY A 171 9.52 16.19 -9.89
N GLY A 172 9.90 15.88 -11.13
CA GLY A 172 9.08 15.89 -12.35
C GLY A 172 9.08 17.24 -13.08
N LYS A 173 9.92 18.18 -12.68
CA LYS A 173 9.95 19.59 -13.13
C LYS A 173 10.28 19.75 -14.63
N GLY A 174 11.13 18.89 -15.18
CA GLY A 174 11.48 18.82 -16.60
C GLY A 174 10.48 18.05 -17.45
N ARG A 175 9.87 16.98 -16.91
CA ARG A 175 8.81 16.21 -17.57
C ARG A 175 7.47 16.95 -17.61
N PHE A 176 7.19 17.74 -16.57
CA PHE A 176 5.93 18.44 -16.37
C PHE A 176 6.23 19.93 -16.17
N PRO A 177 6.26 20.76 -17.24
CA PRO A 177 6.49 22.19 -17.14
C PRO A 177 5.45 22.94 -16.31
N SER A 178 4.31 22.30 -16.00
CA SER A 178 3.30 22.72 -15.02
C SER A 178 3.74 22.57 -13.56
N ASN A 179 4.88 21.95 -13.25
CA ASN A 179 5.48 21.95 -11.92
C ASN A 179 6.59 23.02 -11.85
N LYS A 180 6.37 24.13 -11.13
CA LYS A 180 7.42 25.13 -10.87
C LYS A 180 8.19 24.88 -9.57
N ALA A 181 7.69 24.01 -8.71
CA ALA A 181 8.24 23.75 -7.39
C ALA A 181 9.39 22.74 -7.47
N GLY A 182 9.14 21.53 -7.96
CA GLY A 182 10.14 20.46 -8.14
C GLY A 182 10.63 19.83 -6.82
N ALA A 183 11.76 19.12 -6.90
CA ALA A 183 12.38 18.44 -5.76
C ALA A 183 12.62 19.37 -4.56
N LYS A 184 12.90 20.66 -4.80
CA LYS A 184 12.99 21.73 -3.80
C LYS A 184 11.79 21.84 -2.84
N PHE A 185 10.61 21.39 -3.25
CA PHE A 185 9.41 21.36 -2.40
C PHE A 185 8.83 19.94 -2.26
N GLY A 186 9.67 18.90 -2.46
CA GLY A 186 9.27 17.50 -2.26
C GLY A 186 8.21 16.99 -3.24
N THR A 187 8.18 17.47 -4.48
CA THR A 187 7.20 17.02 -5.49
C THR A 187 7.62 15.74 -6.21
N GLY A 188 6.67 15.12 -6.92
CA GLY A 188 6.94 14.00 -7.83
C GLY A 188 6.91 12.62 -7.18
N TYR A 189 6.44 12.51 -5.94
CA TYR A 189 6.34 11.24 -5.22
C TYR A 189 5.47 10.20 -5.95
N CYS A 190 5.89 8.96 -5.80
CA CYS A 190 5.22 7.75 -6.27
C CYS A 190 5.71 6.59 -5.41
N ASP A 191 4.93 5.52 -5.37
CA ASP A 191 5.30 4.26 -4.74
C ASP A 191 4.48 3.09 -5.34
N ALA A 192 4.65 1.86 -4.84
CA ALA A 192 3.99 0.69 -5.41
C ALA A 192 2.49 0.57 -5.04
N GLN A 193 2.03 1.32 -4.04
CA GLN A 193 0.61 1.42 -3.69
C GLN A 193 -0.19 2.26 -4.69
N CYS A 194 0.50 3.00 -5.58
CA CYS A 194 -0.08 3.98 -6.51
C CYS A 194 -0.91 5.07 -5.79
N PRO A 195 -0.33 5.76 -4.78
CA PRO A 195 -1.02 6.65 -3.83
C PRO A 195 -1.87 7.70 -4.52
N ARG A 196 -3.13 7.77 -4.08
CA ARG A 196 -4.16 8.68 -4.59
C ARG A 196 -4.39 9.90 -3.70
N ASP A 197 -3.72 9.95 -2.55
CA ASP A 197 -3.74 11.05 -1.57
C ASP A 197 -2.76 12.18 -1.91
N ILE A 198 -1.94 12.02 -2.94
CA ILE A 198 -0.97 13.03 -3.35
C ILE A 198 -1.72 14.20 -3.99
N LYS A 199 -1.67 15.40 -3.37
CA LYS A 199 -2.36 16.61 -3.83
C LYS A 199 -1.98 17.06 -5.25
N PHE A 200 -0.77 16.76 -5.70
CA PHE A 200 -0.25 17.16 -7.02
C PHE A 200 0.46 16.01 -7.71
N ILE A 201 0.00 15.65 -8.91
CA ILE A 201 0.57 14.57 -9.71
C ILE A 201 0.74 15.11 -11.13
N ASN A 202 1.93 14.95 -11.72
CA ASN A 202 2.29 15.48 -13.05
C ASN A 202 2.12 17.02 -13.20
N GLY A 203 2.27 17.77 -12.10
CA GLY A 203 2.08 19.24 -12.06
C GLY A 203 0.62 19.70 -12.11
N GLU A 204 -0.34 18.77 -12.01
CA GLU A 204 -1.78 19.03 -11.94
C GLU A 204 -2.32 18.70 -10.53
N ALA A 205 -3.26 19.50 -10.02
CA ALA A 205 -3.90 19.27 -8.73
C ALA A 205 -4.88 18.09 -8.79
N ASN A 206 -4.72 17.11 -7.90
CA ASN A 206 -5.50 15.86 -7.83
C ASN A 206 -6.91 16.06 -7.22
N MET A 207 -7.54 17.20 -7.48
CA MET A 207 -8.79 17.61 -6.83
C MET A 207 -10.04 16.90 -7.36
N LEU A 208 -9.99 16.29 -8.55
CA LEU A 208 -11.13 15.59 -9.13
C LEU A 208 -11.49 14.37 -8.27
N GLY A 209 -12.74 14.31 -7.82
CA GLY A 209 -13.23 13.19 -6.99
C GLY A 209 -12.67 13.14 -5.56
N TRP A 210 -12.02 14.21 -5.08
CA TRP A 210 -11.37 14.24 -3.77
C TRP A 210 -12.32 13.90 -2.61
N THR A 211 -11.97 12.90 -1.80
CA THR A 211 -12.89 12.25 -0.85
C THR A 211 -12.91 12.82 0.58
N LYS A 212 -13.74 12.18 1.41
CA LYS A 212 -13.84 12.18 2.88
C LYS A 212 -12.58 12.67 3.66
N PRO A 213 -12.59 13.45 4.77
CA PRO A 213 -11.39 13.52 5.62
C PRO A 213 -11.10 12.15 6.21
N GLY A 214 -9.83 11.82 6.41
CA GLY A 214 -9.38 10.50 6.85
C GLY A 214 -9.18 9.47 5.74
N VAL A 215 -9.60 9.76 4.49
CA VAL A 215 -9.24 8.96 3.31
C VAL A 215 -8.53 9.81 2.25
N HIS A 216 -8.99 11.06 2.03
CA HIS A 216 -8.26 12.08 1.25
C HIS A 216 -7.73 11.63 -0.13
N GLN A 217 -8.51 10.86 -0.91
CA GLN A 217 -8.06 10.37 -2.23
C GLN A 217 -8.68 11.15 -3.39
N GLY A 218 -7.87 11.54 -4.37
CA GLY A 218 -8.29 12.06 -5.68
C GLY A 218 -8.50 10.96 -6.73
N SER A 219 -8.80 11.37 -7.97
CA SER A 219 -9.04 10.45 -9.10
C SER A 219 -7.76 9.90 -9.73
N HIS A 220 -6.61 10.54 -9.50
CA HIS A 220 -5.32 10.07 -9.97
C HIS A 220 -4.52 9.42 -8.83
N GLY A 221 -3.70 8.42 -9.19
CA GLY A 221 -2.65 7.87 -8.35
C GLY A 221 -1.27 8.02 -9.00
N SER A 222 -0.20 7.86 -8.22
CA SER A 222 1.19 8.00 -8.68
C SER A 222 1.99 6.71 -8.41
N CYS A 223 2.12 5.85 -9.42
CA CYS A 223 2.79 4.55 -9.33
C CYS A 223 4.29 4.65 -9.65
N CYS A 224 5.15 3.90 -8.96
CA CYS A 224 6.48 3.51 -9.44
C CYS A 224 7.05 2.32 -8.63
N PRO A 225 8.11 1.63 -9.11
CA PRO A 225 8.82 0.62 -8.32
C PRO A 225 9.32 1.17 -6.99
N GLU A 226 9.23 0.33 -5.97
CA GLU A 226 9.51 0.66 -4.57
C GLU A 226 10.34 -0.45 -3.91
N PHE A 227 11.28 -0.07 -3.06
CA PHE A 227 12.13 -0.98 -2.31
C PHE A 227 12.25 -0.55 -0.85
N ASP A 228 11.52 -1.25 0.01
CA ASP A 228 11.52 -1.06 1.45
C ASP A 228 12.71 -1.76 2.07
N VAL A 229 13.81 -1.01 2.22
CA VAL A 229 14.98 -1.47 2.98
C VAL A 229 14.56 -1.81 4.41
N TRP A 230 13.69 -0.98 4.98
CA TRP A 230 13.33 -1.05 6.39
C TRP A 230 11.99 -0.39 6.63
N GLU A 231 11.01 -1.19 6.99
CA GLU A 231 9.81 -0.75 7.71
C GLU A 231 9.82 -1.38 9.09
N ALA A 232 9.58 -0.60 10.14
CA ALA A 232 9.69 -1.10 11.51
C ALA A 232 9.05 -0.20 12.57
N ASN A 233 8.79 -0.82 13.72
CA ASN A 233 8.77 -0.16 15.02
C ASN A 233 9.59 -0.98 16.02
N SER A 234 9.44 -0.76 17.33
CA SER A 234 10.20 -1.55 18.31
C SER A 234 9.72 -3.01 18.48
N MET A 235 8.67 -3.46 17.79
CA MET A 235 8.09 -4.81 17.96
C MET A 235 8.26 -5.72 16.74
N ALA A 236 8.32 -5.16 15.53
CA ALA A 236 8.54 -5.91 14.27
C ALA A 236 9.29 -5.07 13.24
N THR A 237 9.84 -5.75 12.22
CA THR A 237 10.44 -5.13 11.03
C THR A 237 10.26 -6.00 9.79
N THR A 238 10.21 -5.40 8.61
CA THR A 238 10.27 -6.09 7.31
C THR A 238 11.26 -5.43 6.34
N LEU A 239 11.60 -6.18 5.30
CA LEU A 239 12.34 -5.82 4.10
C LEU A 239 11.51 -6.29 2.91
N THR A 240 11.17 -5.41 1.97
CA THR A 240 10.21 -5.73 0.91
C THR A 240 10.55 -5.07 -0.44
N PRO A 241 10.80 -5.82 -1.52
CA PRO A 241 10.84 -5.30 -2.87
C PRO A 241 9.44 -5.32 -3.49
N HIS A 242 9.07 -4.24 -4.19
CA HIS A 242 7.78 -4.06 -4.84
C HIS A 242 7.96 -3.76 -6.34
N ALA A 243 7.77 -4.79 -7.18
CA ALA A 243 7.92 -4.68 -8.62
C ALA A 243 6.73 -3.97 -9.30
N CYS A 244 6.98 -3.25 -10.40
CA CYS A 244 5.93 -2.65 -11.23
C CYS A 244 6.12 -2.97 -12.72
N SER A 245 5.00 -3.10 -13.43
CA SER A 245 4.93 -3.20 -14.91
C SER A 245 5.30 -1.92 -15.67
N ARG A 246 5.74 -0.88 -14.96
CA ARG A 246 6.08 0.46 -15.48
C ARG A 246 7.36 0.94 -14.83
N ASP A 247 8.18 1.62 -15.62
CA ASP A 247 9.43 2.22 -15.21
C ASP A 247 9.19 3.67 -14.74
N GLY A 248 9.72 4.02 -13.57
CA GLY A 248 9.63 5.37 -13.00
C GLY A 248 8.21 5.84 -12.66
N GLN A 249 8.13 7.07 -12.17
CA GLN A 249 6.86 7.73 -11.86
C GLN A 249 5.88 7.66 -13.04
N THR A 250 4.69 7.11 -12.80
CA THR A 250 3.60 6.97 -13.77
C THR A 250 2.27 7.34 -13.12
N ARG A 251 1.55 8.31 -13.71
CA ARG A 251 0.17 8.66 -13.28
C ARG A 251 -0.84 7.61 -13.75
N CYS A 252 -1.71 7.17 -12.84
CA CYS A 252 -2.79 6.23 -13.09
C CYS A 252 -4.17 6.83 -12.73
N THR A 253 -5.25 6.16 -13.15
CA THR A 253 -6.65 6.44 -12.77
C THR A 253 -7.46 5.15 -12.78
N GLY A 254 -8.28 4.93 -11.74
CA GLY A 254 -9.10 3.71 -11.61
C GLY A 254 -8.24 2.45 -11.66
N ASP A 255 -8.66 1.47 -12.45
CA ASP A 255 -8.10 0.12 -12.51
C ASP A 255 -6.67 0.11 -13.09
N SER A 256 -6.28 1.14 -13.85
CA SER A 256 -4.89 1.36 -14.28
C SER A 256 -3.90 1.61 -13.13
N CYS A 257 -4.40 1.87 -11.91
CA CYS A 257 -3.59 1.90 -10.68
C CYS A 257 -3.26 0.49 -10.12
N ASN A 258 -3.56 -0.59 -10.85
CA ASN A 258 -3.19 -1.96 -10.51
C ASN A 258 -1.85 -2.41 -11.16
N THR A 259 -1.00 -1.46 -11.59
CA THR A 259 0.24 -1.71 -12.35
C THR A 259 1.44 -2.17 -11.52
N CYS A 260 1.35 -2.09 -10.19
CA CYS A 260 2.41 -2.42 -9.23
C CYS A 260 2.00 -3.55 -8.27
N ASP A 261 2.99 -4.25 -7.72
CA ASP A 261 2.82 -5.22 -6.64
C ASP A 261 2.69 -4.50 -5.30
N ARG A 262 1.46 -4.48 -4.75
CA ARG A 262 1.16 -3.81 -3.48
C ARG A 262 1.51 -4.63 -2.24
N GLU A 263 1.63 -5.95 -2.37
CA GLU A 263 2.00 -6.81 -1.24
C GLU A 263 3.51 -6.98 -1.11
N GLY A 264 4.23 -6.94 -2.24
CA GLY A 264 5.67 -7.17 -2.28
C GLY A 264 6.07 -8.61 -1.96
N CYS A 265 7.37 -8.84 -1.81
CA CYS A 265 7.95 -10.09 -1.31
C CYS A 265 8.61 -9.86 0.07
N ASP A 266 7.84 -9.95 1.15
CA ASP A 266 8.28 -9.50 2.47
C ASP A 266 9.16 -10.51 3.22
N PHE A 267 10.28 -10.03 3.78
CA PHE A 267 11.10 -10.75 4.76
C PHE A 267 10.97 -10.09 6.14
N ASN A 268 9.90 -10.45 6.85
CA ASN A 268 9.73 -10.16 8.28
C ASN A 268 10.22 -11.36 9.12
N PRO A 269 11.25 -11.22 9.99
CA PRO A 269 11.81 -12.32 10.79
C PRO A 269 10.79 -13.11 11.64
N PHE A 270 9.79 -12.42 12.21
CA PHE A 270 8.73 -13.04 12.99
C PHE A 270 7.79 -13.83 12.07
N ARG A 271 7.39 -13.23 10.94
CA ARG A 271 6.48 -13.84 9.95
C ARG A 271 7.08 -15.10 9.31
N VAL A 272 8.40 -15.15 9.12
CA VAL A 272 9.12 -16.34 8.63
C VAL A 272 9.52 -17.33 9.73
N GLY A 273 8.97 -17.18 10.93
CA GLY A 273 8.97 -18.20 11.99
C GLY A 273 10.06 -18.08 13.05
N ASN A 274 10.81 -16.97 13.12
CA ASN A 274 11.70 -16.68 14.24
C ASN A 274 11.16 -15.51 15.07
N GLU A 275 10.19 -15.81 15.93
CA GLU A 275 9.57 -14.83 16.82
C GLU A 275 10.61 -14.13 17.73
N GLU A 276 11.75 -14.76 18.06
CA GLU A 276 12.77 -14.26 18.99
C GLU A 276 13.95 -13.49 18.34
N PHE A 277 13.89 -13.21 17.03
CA PHE A 277 14.99 -12.54 16.34
C PHE A 277 15.07 -11.02 16.61
N TYR A 278 13.97 -10.29 16.43
CA TYR A 278 13.93 -8.82 16.54
C TYR A 278 12.86 -8.37 17.55
N GLY A 279 13.19 -7.36 18.35
CA GLY A 279 12.27 -6.74 19.30
C GLY A 279 12.94 -6.39 20.64
N PRO A 280 12.17 -6.01 21.68
CA PRO A 280 12.75 -5.51 22.92
C PRO A 280 13.49 -6.62 23.68
N GLY A 281 14.80 -6.47 23.86
CA GLY A 281 15.66 -7.46 24.53
C GLY A 281 15.90 -8.77 23.76
N LYS A 282 15.54 -8.82 22.47
CA LYS A 282 15.75 -9.97 21.57
C LYS A 282 17.15 -9.96 20.96
N LEU A 283 17.46 -10.91 20.05
CA LEU A 283 18.81 -11.03 19.46
C LEU A 283 19.26 -9.72 18.80
N VAL A 284 18.37 -9.06 18.06
CA VAL A 284 18.48 -7.65 17.67
C VAL A 284 17.57 -6.84 18.60
N ASP A 285 18.16 -6.18 19.61
CA ASP A 285 17.42 -5.45 20.64
C ASP A 285 16.95 -4.09 20.11
N SER A 286 15.65 -4.00 19.82
CA SER A 286 15.01 -2.80 19.28
C SER A 286 14.93 -1.62 20.27
N LYS A 287 15.24 -1.82 21.55
CA LYS A 287 15.31 -0.74 22.55
C LYS A 287 16.66 -0.02 22.55
N ARG A 288 17.51 -0.29 21.57
CA ARG A 288 18.84 0.31 21.36
C ARG A 288 19.03 0.58 19.87
N LYS A 289 19.96 1.49 19.55
CA LYS A 289 20.39 1.73 18.16
C LYS A 289 20.92 0.43 17.52
N VAL A 290 20.55 0.20 16.26
CA VAL A 290 20.91 -0.97 15.43
C VAL A 290 21.51 -0.46 14.12
N THR A 291 22.67 -0.97 13.73
CA THR A 291 23.15 -0.83 12.34
C THR A 291 22.46 -1.87 11.48
N VAL A 292 21.86 -1.47 10.37
CA VAL A 292 21.22 -2.35 9.38
C VAL A 292 22.05 -2.32 8.10
N VAL A 293 22.45 -3.49 7.60
CA VAL A 293 23.20 -3.65 6.35
C VAL A 293 22.36 -4.42 5.36
N THR A 294 22.27 -3.93 4.11
CA THR A 294 21.57 -4.59 3.01
C THR A 294 22.46 -4.64 1.78
N ARG A 295 22.57 -5.81 1.14
CA ARG A 295 23.28 -5.98 -0.15
C ARG A 295 22.31 -6.36 -1.24
N PHE A 296 22.52 -5.78 -2.42
CA PHE A 296 21.78 -6.07 -3.65
C PHE A 296 22.69 -6.89 -4.58
N VAL A 297 22.59 -8.22 -4.50
CA VAL A 297 23.50 -9.14 -5.19
C VAL A 297 23.00 -9.40 -6.60
N THR A 298 23.88 -9.19 -7.59
CA THR A 298 23.61 -9.47 -9.01
C THR A 298 24.10 -10.86 -9.42
N ASP A 299 23.47 -11.43 -10.44
CA ASP A 299 23.74 -12.79 -10.95
C ASP A 299 25.19 -13.01 -11.41
N ASP A 300 25.88 -11.96 -11.89
CA ASP A 300 27.28 -11.98 -12.28
C ASP A 300 28.23 -11.21 -11.33
N ASN A 301 27.71 -10.62 -10.25
CA ASN A 301 28.42 -9.71 -9.32
C ASN A 301 28.98 -8.43 -10.00
N THR A 302 28.34 -7.95 -11.07
CA THR A 302 28.61 -6.65 -11.71
C THR A 302 27.46 -5.67 -11.50
N ASP A 303 27.72 -4.38 -11.75
CA ASP A 303 26.76 -3.28 -11.60
C ASP A 303 25.63 -3.29 -12.67
N ASP A 304 25.85 -4.03 -13.77
CA ASP A 304 24.91 -4.18 -14.89
C ASP A 304 24.20 -5.55 -14.92
N GLY A 305 24.61 -6.49 -14.05
CA GLY A 305 23.96 -7.80 -13.88
C GLY A 305 22.55 -7.70 -13.29
N LYS A 306 21.78 -8.79 -13.34
CA LYS A 306 20.41 -8.81 -12.83
C LYS A 306 20.40 -9.03 -11.33
N LEU A 307 19.57 -8.30 -10.59
CA LEU A 307 19.34 -8.55 -9.17
C LEU A 307 18.83 -9.99 -8.97
N ALA A 308 19.58 -10.78 -8.20
CA ALA A 308 19.34 -12.20 -7.99
C ALA A 308 19.02 -12.53 -6.51
N ALA A 309 19.60 -11.78 -5.57
CA ALA A 309 19.34 -11.93 -4.15
C ALA A 309 19.46 -10.59 -3.40
N ILE A 310 18.71 -10.44 -2.32
CA ILE A 310 18.94 -9.40 -1.30
C ILE A 310 19.36 -10.06 0.01
N GLN A 311 20.49 -9.61 0.55
CA GLN A 311 21.09 -10.15 1.78
C GLN A 311 21.07 -9.09 2.90
N ARG A 312 20.91 -9.53 4.15
CA ARG A 312 20.69 -8.67 5.32
C ARG A 312 21.58 -9.08 6.49
N TRP A 313 22.18 -8.08 7.15
CA TRP A 313 22.84 -8.22 8.45
C TRP A 313 22.44 -7.07 9.37
N TYR A 314 22.65 -7.28 10.65
CA TYR A 314 22.55 -6.27 11.70
C TYR A 314 23.88 -6.20 12.44
N VAL A 315 24.26 -5.01 12.91
CA VAL A 315 25.39 -4.85 13.84
C VAL A 315 24.88 -4.15 15.09
N GLN A 316 25.10 -4.77 16.25
CA GLN A 316 24.70 -4.19 17.53
C GLN A 316 25.70 -4.53 18.64
N GLY A 317 26.10 -3.53 19.42
CA GLY A 317 27.09 -3.71 20.49
C GLY A 317 28.45 -4.23 20.02
N GLY A 318 28.82 -3.98 18.76
CA GLY A 318 30.05 -4.50 18.14
C GLY A 318 29.97 -5.94 17.65
N LYS A 319 28.79 -6.60 17.73
CA LYS A 319 28.56 -7.94 17.17
C LYS A 319 27.84 -7.84 15.83
N VAL A 320 28.32 -8.59 14.84
CA VAL A 320 27.57 -8.89 13.62
C VAL A 320 26.53 -9.97 13.95
N ILE A 321 25.34 -9.79 13.38
CA ILE A 321 24.19 -10.69 13.48
C ILE A 321 23.69 -10.89 12.05
N GLU A 322 23.80 -12.11 11.53
CA GLU A 322 23.17 -12.49 10.26
C GLU A 322 21.65 -12.36 10.37
N ASN A 323 20.96 -12.13 9.24
CA ASN A 323 19.51 -12.26 9.21
C ASN A 323 19.06 -13.67 9.66
N THR A 324 17.84 -13.80 10.18
CA THR A 324 17.33 -15.11 10.56
C THR A 324 17.22 -16.03 9.35
N TYR A 325 17.50 -17.30 9.56
CA TYR A 325 17.03 -18.34 8.65
C TYR A 325 15.51 -18.52 8.81
N THR A 326 14.82 -18.80 7.72
CA THR A 326 13.41 -19.20 7.66
C THR A 326 13.19 -20.55 8.36
N SER A 327 12.04 -20.71 9.01
CA SER A 327 11.62 -21.94 9.72
C SER A 327 10.20 -22.39 9.38
N VAL A 328 9.57 -21.81 8.36
CA VAL A 328 8.21 -22.15 7.91
C VAL A 328 8.20 -23.42 7.06
N SER A 329 7.33 -24.38 7.40
CA SER A 329 7.08 -25.57 6.59
C SER A 329 6.52 -25.18 5.21
N GLY A 330 7.28 -25.47 4.14
CA GLY A 330 6.96 -25.11 2.76
C GLY A 330 7.98 -24.16 2.12
N VAL A 331 8.77 -23.47 2.95
CA VAL A 331 9.86 -22.58 2.54
C VAL A 331 11.20 -23.25 2.82
N ASP A 332 12.14 -23.20 1.87
CA ASP A 332 13.50 -23.67 2.12
C ASP A 332 14.18 -22.81 3.20
N SER A 333 15.09 -23.41 3.99
CA SER A 333 15.82 -22.66 5.01
C SER A 333 16.85 -21.72 4.38
N THR A 334 16.57 -20.41 4.43
CA THR A 334 17.37 -19.32 3.84
C THR A 334 17.33 -18.10 4.76
N ASN A 335 18.39 -17.29 4.76
CA ASN A 335 18.41 -15.96 5.39
C ASN A 335 18.48 -14.80 4.37
N GLU A 336 18.44 -15.12 3.08
CA GLU A 336 18.39 -14.16 1.97
C GLU A 336 17.07 -14.26 1.17
N LEU A 337 16.69 -13.12 0.58
CA LEU A 337 15.49 -12.95 -0.22
C LEU A 337 15.84 -13.16 -1.70
N THR A 338 15.22 -14.14 -2.32
CA THR A 338 15.38 -14.53 -3.74
C THR A 338 14.01 -14.77 -4.38
N ASP A 339 13.88 -14.77 -5.71
CA ASP A 339 12.61 -15.10 -6.38
C ASP A 339 12.06 -16.48 -5.99
N LYS A 340 12.94 -17.44 -5.66
CA LYS A 340 12.55 -18.75 -5.11
C LYS A 340 11.91 -18.61 -3.73
N PHE A 341 12.52 -17.85 -2.82
CA PHE A 341 11.94 -17.53 -1.52
C PHE A 341 10.59 -16.83 -1.69
N CYS A 342 10.48 -15.84 -2.59
CA CYS A 342 9.23 -15.13 -2.86
C CYS A 342 8.11 -16.08 -3.29
N HIS A 343 8.39 -16.99 -4.22
CA HIS A 343 7.43 -18.01 -4.66
C HIS A 343 7.04 -18.94 -3.50
N GLN A 344 8.01 -19.53 -2.79
CA GLN A 344 7.72 -20.44 -1.68
C GLN A 344 6.92 -19.78 -0.55
N VAL A 345 7.22 -18.52 -0.21
CA VAL A 345 6.50 -17.75 0.82
C VAL A 345 5.08 -17.44 0.38
N LYS A 346 4.86 -16.94 -0.85
CA LYS A 346 3.53 -16.64 -1.37
C LYS A 346 2.66 -17.91 -1.45
N ASP A 347 3.19 -19.00 -1.99
CA ASP A 347 2.51 -20.29 -2.06
C ASP A 347 2.16 -20.84 -0.65
N THR A 348 3.13 -20.80 0.28
CA THR A 348 2.93 -21.31 1.66
C THR A 348 1.92 -20.48 2.46
N PHE A 349 1.85 -19.17 2.20
CA PHE A 349 0.91 -18.25 2.84
C PHE A 349 -0.41 -18.09 2.06
N SER A 350 -0.64 -18.86 0.99
CA SER A 350 -1.82 -18.78 0.11
C SER A 350 -2.07 -17.37 -0.47
N GLN A 351 -0.99 -16.62 -0.74
CA GLN A 351 -1.04 -15.28 -1.33
C GLN A 351 -0.72 -15.32 -2.83
N HIS A 352 -1.30 -14.39 -3.61
CA HIS A 352 -1.00 -14.27 -5.03
C HIS A 352 0.43 -13.73 -5.24
N ASN A 353 1.29 -14.46 -5.94
CA ASN A 353 2.65 -14.04 -6.26
C ASN A 353 2.68 -12.96 -7.37
N LYS A 354 2.17 -11.76 -7.05
CA LYS A 354 2.17 -10.61 -7.98
C LYS A 354 3.59 -10.11 -8.25
N HIS A 355 4.49 -10.26 -7.27
CA HIS A 355 5.92 -9.99 -7.40
C HIS A 355 6.52 -10.71 -8.62
N GLY A 356 6.44 -12.04 -8.64
CA GLY A 356 6.94 -12.87 -9.73
C GLY A 356 6.19 -12.63 -11.05
N ALA A 357 4.87 -12.43 -10.99
CA ALA A 357 4.07 -12.12 -12.19
C ALA A 357 4.44 -10.78 -12.85
N LEU A 358 5.06 -9.84 -12.11
CA LEU A 358 5.59 -8.58 -12.63
C LEU A 358 7.09 -8.63 -12.96
N GLY A 359 7.73 -9.81 -12.93
CA GLY A 359 9.15 -9.98 -13.27
C GLY A 359 10.10 -10.02 -12.07
N GLY A 360 9.57 -10.05 -10.84
CA GLY A 360 10.32 -10.37 -9.62
C GLY A 360 11.50 -9.45 -9.33
N LEU A 361 12.55 -10.02 -8.75
CA LEU A 361 13.78 -9.30 -8.42
C LEU A 361 14.45 -8.72 -9.67
N ALA A 362 14.36 -9.37 -10.83
CA ALA A 362 14.91 -8.82 -12.07
C ALA A 362 14.25 -7.47 -12.46
N GLN A 363 12.92 -7.37 -12.37
CA GLN A 363 12.20 -6.10 -12.62
C GLN A 363 12.47 -5.04 -11.53
N MET A 364 12.60 -5.46 -10.27
CA MET A 364 13.02 -4.57 -9.19
C MET A 364 14.43 -4.00 -9.45
N GLY A 365 15.35 -4.86 -9.89
CA GLY A 365 16.72 -4.51 -10.20
C GLY A 365 16.88 -3.45 -11.28
N GLU A 366 15.98 -3.42 -12.27
CA GLU A 366 15.99 -2.40 -13.33
C GLU A 366 15.76 -0.96 -12.78
N ALA A 367 14.86 -0.78 -11.81
CA ALA A 367 14.70 0.50 -11.13
C ALA A 367 15.97 0.88 -10.33
N LEU A 368 16.52 -0.08 -9.58
CA LEU A 368 17.77 0.09 -8.81
C LEU A 368 19.00 0.37 -9.70
N ARG A 369 18.93 0.01 -10.99
CA ARG A 369 19.95 0.28 -12.02
C ARG A 369 19.81 1.67 -12.62
N ARG A 370 18.58 2.11 -12.90
CA ARG A 370 18.30 3.44 -13.46
C ARG A 370 18.62 4.53 -12.44
N GLY A 371 18.10 4.39 -11.22
CA GLY A 371 18.40 5.25 -10.08
C GLY A 371 17.14 5.56 -9.27
N VAL A 372 17.21 5.40 -7.95
CA VAL A 372 16.08 5.56 -7.02
C VAL A 372 16.35 6.61 -5.96
N VAL A 373 15.30 7.29 -5.47
CA VAL A 373 15.38 8.34 -4.45
C VAL A 373 15.22 7.74 -3.06
N LEU A 374 16.17 8.03 -2.17
CA LEU A 374 16.09 7.65 -0.76
C LEU A 374 14.99 8.45 -0.06
N THR A 375 14.06 7.74 0.57
CA THR A 375 12.93 8.27 1.33
C THR A 375 13.02 7.81 2.78
N LEU A 376 12.75 8.72 3.72
CA LEU A 376 12.71 8.45 5.16
C LEU A 376 11.40 9.02 5.72
N SER A 377 10.67 8.23 6.52
CA SER A 377 9.37 8.65 7.04
C SER A 377 9.10 8.19 8.47
N VAL A 378 8.08 8.79 9.10
CA VAL A 378 7.41 8.24 10.27
C VAL A 378 5.91 8.41 10.11
N TRP A 379 5.14 7.32 10.26
CA TRP A 379 3.71 7.31 10.01
C TRP A 379 2.96 6.30 10.89
N GLY A 380 1.63 6.36 10.82
CA GLY A 380 0.70 5.46 11.49
C GLY A 380 -0.51 5.26 10.58
N ASP A 381 -1.06 4.05 10.58
CA ASP A 381 -1.95 3.57 9.53
C ASP A 381 -3.44 3.61 9.95
N TYR A 382 -4.26 4.33 9.18
CA TYR A 382 -5.71 4.42 9.41
C TYR A 382 -6.50 3.21 8.87
N SER A 383 -5.94 2.44 7.94
CA SER A 383 -6.62 1.32 7.28
C SER A 383 -6.45 0.01 8.07
N SER A 384 -5.23 -0.48 8.18
CA SER A 384 -4.89 -1.75 8.84
C SER A 384 -4.31 -1.57 10.25
N LYS A 385 -4.14 -0.33 10.75
CA LYS A 385 -3.56 -0.04 12.08
C LYS A 385 -2.15 -0.62 12.26
N MET A 386 -1.41 -0.76 11.15
CA MET A 386 -0.08 -1.39 11.05
C MET A 386 -0.05 -2.91 11.32
N HIS A 387 -1.20 -3.59 11.38
CA HIS A 387 -1.27 -5.02 11.70
C HIS A 387 -0.60 -5.92 10.63
N TRP A 388 -0.43 -5.44 9.40
CA TRP A 388 0.36 -6.09 8.35
C TRP A 388 1.88 -6.12 8.64
N LEU A 389 2.36 -5.32 9.58
CA LEU A 389 3.77 -5.26 10.03
C LEU A 389 3.96 -5.97 11.37
N ASP A 390 3.17 -5.61 12.39
CA ASP A 390 3.53 -5.86 13.80
C ASP A 390 2.58 -6.73 14.61
N SER A 391 1.47 -7.18 14.03
CA SER A 391 0.40 -7.90 14.73
C SER A 391 0.02 -9.19 13.99
N THR A 392 -1.27 -9.54 13.97
CA THR A 392 -1.82 -10.69 13.26
C THR A 392 -2.83 -10.23 12.22
N LEU A 393 -2.56 -10.51 10.94
CA LEU A 393 -3.40 -10.14 9.81
C LEU A 393 -3.48 -11.29 8.79
N PRO A 394 -4.69 -11.85 8.54
CA PRO A 394 -5.99 -11.43 9.08
C PRO A 394 -6.23 -11.91 10.53
N ALA A 395 -6.92 -11.10 11.33
CA ALA A 395 -7.00 -11.25 12.79
C ALA A 395 -7.93 -12.39 13.26
N ASP A 396 -8.82 -12.87 12.40
CA ASP A 396 -9.75 -14.00 12.62
C ASP A 396 -9.09 -15.37 12.38
N GLN A 397 -7.97 -15.42 11.65
CA GLN A 397 -7.25 -16.65 11.30
C GLN A 397 -5.80 -16.65 11.85
N PRO A 398 -5.59 -16.51 13.18
CA PRO A 398 -4.27 -16.33 13.79
C PRO A 398 -3.33 -17.55 13.68
N ASN A 399 -3.83 -18.68 13.17
CA ASN A 399 -3.09 -19.91 12.95
C ASN A 399 -2.81 -20.18 11.46
N ALA A 400 -3.26 -19.32 10.53
CA ALA A 400 -2.91 -19.44 9.12
C ALA A 400 -1.41 -19.12 8.92
N PRO A 401 -0.70 -19.83 8.02
CA PRO A 401 0.69 -19.53 7.71
C PRO A 401 0.89 -18.06 7.33
N GLY A 402 1.87 -17.39 7.96
CA GLY A 402 2.16 -15.98 7.71
C GLY A 402 1.12 -14.99 8.22
N ALA A 403 0.12 -15.40 9.01
CA ALA A 403 -0.85 -14.47 9.61
C ALA A 403 -0.21 -13.60 10.70
N LYS A 404 0.64 -14.19 11.57
CA LYS A 404 1.37 -13.45 12.62
C LYS A 404 2.64 -12.80 12.07
N ARG A 405 2.92 -11.58 12.50
CA ARG A 405 3.98 -10.70 11.94
C ARG A 405 4.73 -9.91 13.02
N GLY A 406 4.17 -9.83 14.22
CA GLY A 406 4.82 -9.37 15.44
C GLY A 406 3.96 -9.69 16.65
N SER A 407 4.37 -9.21 17.83
CA SER A 407 3.68 -9.45 19.10
C SER A 407 2.72 -8.34 19.53
N CYS A 408 2.36 -7.41 18.64
CA CYS A 408 1.36 -6.38 18.95
C CYS A 408 -0.07 -6.94 18.96
N PRO A 409 -0.95 -6.47 19.85
CA PRO A 409 -2.34 -6.93 19.90
C PRO A 409 -3.15 -6.42 18.71
N THR A 410 -4.06 -7.25 18.20
CA THR A 410 -5.02 -6.87 17.15
C THR A 410 -6.04 -5.81 17.62
N SER A 411 -6.11 -5.56 18.93
CA SER A 411 -6.80 -4.42 19.54
C SER A 411 -5.82 -3.27 19.80
N GLY A 412 -5.54 -2.45 18.78
CA GLY A 412 -4.71 -1.26 18.89
C GLY A 412 -4.30 -0.67 17.54
N GLY A 413 -3.36 0.28 17.58
CA GLY A 413 -2.69 0.87 16.41
C GLY A 413 -3.43 1.97 15.66
N HIS A 414 -4.64 2.36 16.07
CA HIS A 414 -5.37 3.45 15.42
C HIS A 414 -4.68 4.82 15.66
N PRO A 415 -4.41 5.64 14.62
CA PRO A 415 -3.55 6.82 14.78
C PRO A 415 -4.03 7.89 15.77
N ASP A 416 -5.34 7.98 16.05
CA ASP A 416 -5.87 8.88 17.09
C ASP A 416 -5.54 8.43 18.53
N ASP A 417 -5.40 7.12 18.77
CA ASP A 417 -4.88 6.62 20.05
C ASP A 417 -3.36 6.78 20.12
N LEU A 418 -2.66 6.64 19.00
CA LEU A 418 -1.20 6.79 18.94
C LEU A 418 -0.76 8.23 19.29
N VAL A 419 -1.39 9.26 18.73
CA VAL A 419 -1.07 10.67 19.09
C VAL A 419 -1.38 11.00 20.55
N LYS A 420 -2.36 10.32 21.15
CA LYS A 420 -2.78 10.52 22.54
C LYS A 420 -1.85 9.81 23.55
N ASN A 421 -1.47 8.57 23.24
CA ASN A 421 -0.73 7.71 24.17
C ASN A 421 0.79 7.82 23.98
N HIS A 422 1.25 8.24 22.80
CA HIS A 422 2.67 8.30 22.42
C HIS A 422 3.05 9.62 21.71
N PRO A 423 2.72 10.80 22.28
CA PRO A 423 2.91 12.10 21.63
C PRO A 423 4.38 12.47 21.35
N ASP A 424 5.33 11.88 22.08
CA ASP A 424 6.78 12.09 21.93
C ASP A 424 7.48 11.04 21.07
N ALA A 425 6.77 10.04 20.53
CA ALA A 425 7.35 8.97 19.74
C ALA A 425 8.08 9.50 18.50
N ARG A 426 9.22 8.87 18.19
CA ARG A 426 10.09 9.23 17.07
C ARG A 426 10.87 8.03 16.57
N VAL A 427 11.37 8.14 15.35
CA VAL A 427 12.50 7.34 14.85
C VAL A 427 13.70 8.26 14.65
N LYS A 428 14.91 7.70 14.77
CA LYS A 428 16.15 8.37 14.34
C LYS A 428 16.85 7.50 13.31
N PHE A 429 17.19 8.07 12.16
CA PHE A 429 18.02 7.46 11.14
C PHE A 429 19.35 8.17 11.08
N SER A 430 20.45 7.44 10.95
CA SER A 430 21.79 8.03 11.06
C SER A 430 22.85 7.23 10.32
N ASN A 431 24.04 7.81 10.15
CA ASN A 431 25.24 7.09 9.68
C ASN A 431 25.01 6.36 8.33
N ILE A 432 24.30 7.03 7.41
CA ILE A 432 23.88 6.45 6.13
C ILE A 432 25.12 6.31 5.23
N LYS A 433 25.30 5.11 4.66
CA LYS A 433 26.45 4.74 3.83
C LYS A 433 26.00 3.91 2.62
N VAL A 434 26.69 4.06 1.50
CA VAL A 434 26.56 3.18 0.33
C VAL A 434 27.94 2.86 -0.26
N GLY A 435 28.19 1.64 -0.70
CA GLY A 435 29.50 1.28 -1.23
C GLY A 435 29.63 -0.14 -1.78
N GLU A 436 30.86 -0.56 -2.01
CA GLU A 436 31.24 -1.95 -2.34
C GLU A 436 30.87 -2.91 -1.19
N PHE A 437 30.56 -4.17 -1.46
CA PHE A 437 30.27 -5.17 -0.41
C PHE A 437 31.41 -5.34 0.60
N GLY A 438 31.16 -5.06 1.89
CA GLY A 438 32.15 -5.06 2.95
C GLY A 438 32.97 -3.77 3.02
N SER A 439 32.37 -2.62 2.70
CA SER A 439 33.01 -1.30 2.79
C SER A 439 32.25 -0.29 3.65
N THR A 440 30.98 -0.56 4.00
CA THR A 440 30.20 0.35 4.85
C THR A 440 30.43 0.11 6.34
N THR A 441 30.90 -1.07 6.75
CA THR A 441 31.10 -1.44 8.16
C THR A 441 32.57 -1.72 8.49
N ASP A 442 33.02 -1.23 9.65
CA ASP A 442 34.35 -1.52 10.20
C ASP A 442 34.48 -2.93 10.83
N VAL A 443 33.39 -3.70 10.81
CA VAL A 443 33.33 -5.11 11.20
C VAL A 443 33.26 -6.01 9.97
N ASP A 444 33.93 -7.17 10.04
CA ASP A 444 33.87 -8.20 9.01
C ASP A 444 32.49 -8.87 9.01
N LEU A 445 31.79 -8.79 7.89
CA LEU A 445 30.45 -9.36 7.67
C LEU A 445 30.50 -10.78 7.11
N THR A 446 31.68 -11.37 6.91
CA THR A 446 31.77 -12.81 6.60
C THR A 446 31.35 -13.62 7.83
N PRO A 447 30.61 -14.74 7.64
CA PRO A 447 30.31 -15.65 8.74
C PRO A 447 31.62 -16.11 9.38
N VAL A 448 31.81 -15.82 10.67
CA VAL A 448 32.85 -16.45 11.45
C VAL A 448 32.45 -17.92 11.58
N VAL A 449 32.96 -18.75 10.66
CA VAL A 449 32.82 -20.20 10.72
C VAL A 449 33.41 -20.64 12.06
N SER A 450 32.52 -20.85 13.02
CA SER A 450 32.84 -21.43 14.31
C SER A 450 33.43 -22.79 14.01
N LYS A 451 34.75 -22.93 14.24
CA LYS A 451 35.43 -24.21 14.05
C LYS A 451 34.65 -25.26 14.81
N GLU A 452 34.12 -26.22 14.05
CA GLU A 452 33.38 -27.37 14.57
C GLU A 452 34.14 -27.91 15.78
N PRO A 453 33.49 -28.04 16.97
CA PRO A 453 34.16 -28.51 18.17
C PRO A 453 34.79 -29.87 17.88
N THR A 454 36.13 -29.89 17.77
CA THR A 454 36.87 -31.05 17.25
C THR A 454 36.48 -32.28 18.05
N ALA A 455 35.84 -33.24 17.38
CA ALA A 455 35.10 -34.31 18.04
C ALA A 455 35.94 -34.95 19.14
N ALA A 456 35.40 -34.96 20.37
CA ALA A 456 36.09 -35.53 21.52
C ALA A 456 36.47 -36.99 21.22
N PRO A 457 37.72 -37.41 21.50
CA PRO A 457 38.21 -38.71 21.07
C PRO A 457 37.36 -39.83 21.66
N THR A 458 36.84 -40.69 20.78
CA THR A 458 35.94 -41.79 21.14
C THR A 458 36.56 -42.68 22.22
N PRO A 459 35.89 -42.93 23.36
CA PRO A 459 36.41 -43.83 24.38
C PRO A 459 36.47 -45.27 23.85
N THR A 460 37.64 -45.89 23.96
CA THR A 460 37.87 -47.29 23.56
C THR A 460 37.01 -48.25 24.39
N PRO A 461 36.35 -49.25 23.78
CA PRO A 461 35.49 -50.17 24.52
C PRO A 461 36.29 -51.03 25.51
N THR A 462 35.80 -51.13 26.74
CA THR A 462 36.30 -52.04 27.79
C THR A 462 35.33 -53.23 27.91
N PRO A 463 35.78 -54.47 28.18
CA PRO A 463 34.93 -55.66 28.04
C PRO A 463 33.79 -55.77 29.05
N ALA A 464 32.77 -56.55 28.68
CA ALA A 464 31.63 -56.86 29.54
C ALA A 464 31.99 -57.80 30.71
N LEU A 465 31.25 -57.65 31.80
CA LEU A 465 31.04 -58.67 32.84
C LEU A 465 29.54 -58.81 33.10
N ASP A 466 29.16 -59.93 33.72
CA ASP A 466 27.83 -60.54 33.63
C ASP A 466 27.03 -60.44 34.96
N GLU A 467 25.85 -61.08 34.97
CA GLU A 467 25.05 -61.54 36.11
C GLU A 467 23.95 -60.63 36.74
N THR A 468 22.71 -60.98 36.37
CA THR A 468 21.57 -61.36 37.26
C THR A 468 20.52 -60.35 37.79
N SER A 469 19.24 -60.72 37.50
CA SER A 469 18.00 -60.61 38.30
C SER A 469 17.54 -59.29 38.97
N GLY A 470 16.32 -58.84 38.64
CA GLY A 470 15.57 -57.74 39.28
C GLY A 470 14.85 -58.13 40.60
N PRO A 471 13.58 -57.75 40.89
CA PRO A 471 12.57 -57.08 40.05
C PRO A 471 12.13 -55.68 40.56
N ALA A 472 11.13 -55.08 39.92
CA ALA A 472 10.57 -53.78 40.31
C ALA A 472 9.41 -53.86 41.33
N PRO A 473 9.14 -52.77 42.07
CA PRO A 473 7.81 -52.43 42.57
C PRO A 473 7.26 -51.15 41.92
N ALA A 474 5.94 -51.08 41.74
CA ALA A 474 5.23 -49.85 41.38
C ALA A 474 4.67 -49.16 42.62
N LEU A 475 4.48 -47.84 42.57
CA LEU A 475 3.60 -47.11 43.49
C LEU A 475 2.73 -46.12 42.71
N ALA A 476 1.50 -45.93 43.19
CA ALA A 476 0.56 -44.93 42.73
C ALA A 476 -0.15 -44.32 43.95
N THR A 477 -0.40 -43.01 43.92
CA THR A 477 -1.29 -42.34 44.88
C THR A 477 -2.13 -41.27 44.17
N ASP A 478 -3.43 -41.51 44.21
CA ASP A 478 -4.58 -40.67 43.85
C ASP A 478 -4.59 -39.27 44.50
N ALA A 479 -5.29 -38.32 43.86
CA ALA A 479 -5.70 -37.02 44.41
C ALA A 479 -6.93 -36.42 43.66
N THR A 480 -8.07 -37.10 43.73
CA THR A 480 -9.42 -36.55 43.44
C THR A 480 -9.85 -35.50 44.51
N LEU A 481 -10.79 -34.55 44.37
CA LEU A 481 -11.75 -33.97 43.37
C LEU A 481 -12.29 -32.62 44.02
N PRO A 482 -13.33 -31.85 43.57
CA PRO A 482 -14.18 -31.84 42.35
C PRO A 482 -14.37 -30.46 41.65
N SER A 483 -15.16 -30.43 40.57
CA SER A 483 -15.94 -29.26 40.11
C SER A 483 -17.36 -29.70 39.71
N SER A 484 -18.39 -28.89 39.94
CA SER A 484 -19.81 -29.31 39.84
C SER A 484 -20.58 -28.78 38.63
N ASP A 485 -21.70 -29.45 38.34
CA ASP A 485 -22.87 -29.06 37.54
C ASP A 485 -22.65 -28.79 36.03
N VAL A 486 -23.11 -29.65 35.11
CA VAL A 486 -24.47 -30.15 34.79
C VAL A 486 -25.18 -29.31 33.71
N SER A 487 -25.09 -29.88 32.50
CA SER A 487 -25.70 -29.57 31.20
C SER A 487 -27.18 -29.20 31.16
N GLY A 488 -27.59 -28.49 30.09
CA GLY A 488 -29.00 -28.44 29.64
C GLY A 488 -29.20 -28.06 28.16
N THR A 489 -29.65 -29.03 27.35
CA THR A 489 -30.20 -28.86 25.97
C THR A 489 -29.18 -28.52 24.86
N PRO A 490 -29.50 -28.66 23.54
CA PRO A 490 -29.16 -29.91 22.86
C PRO A 490 -28.36 -29.76 21.55
N SER A 491 -27.63 -30.81 21.17
CA SER A 491 -26.83 -30.87 19.95
C SER A 491 -27.62 -31.24 18.69
N ILE A 492 -27.23 -30.66 17.55
CA ILE A 492 -27.49 -31.21 16.22
C ILE A 492 -26.13 -31.70 15.67
N SER A 493 -26.08 -32.95 15.18
CA SER A 493 -24.81 -33.60 14.82
C SER A 493 -24.28 -33.19 13.45
N THR A 494 -22.98 -32.88 13.38
CA THR A 494 -22.27 -32.47 12.16
C THR A 494 -21.74 -33.65 11.32
N GLN A 495 -21.96 -34.91 11.72
CA GLN A 495 -21.28 -36.08 11.16
C GLN A 495 -21.75 -36.57 9.76
N HIS A 496 -22.44 -35.77 8.97
CA HIS A 496 -22.96 -36.20 7.66
C HIS A 496 -22.77 -35.18 6.50
N LEU A 497 -21.60 -34.52 6.44
CA LEU A 497 -21.21 -33.69 5.28
C LEU A 497 -19.75 -33.85 4.80
N LEU A 498 -18.98 -34.79 5.36
CA LEU A 498 -17.63 -35.13 4.89
C LEU A 498 -17.66 -36.29 3.89
N ASN A 499 -18.07 -36.00 2.65
CA ASN A 499 -17.72 -36.74 1.43
C ASN A 499 -18.29 -36.01 0.21
N ALA A 500 -17.51 -35.09 -0.37
CA ALA A 500 -17.75 -34.50 -1.69
C ALA A 500 -16.41 -34.45 -2.43
N THR A 501 -16.39 -34.87 -3.69
CA THR A 501 -15.18 -34.93 -4.52
C THR A 501 -14.96 -33.63 -5.28
N ASN A 502 -13.70 -33.21 -5.43
CA ASN A 502 -13.31 -32.14 -6.35
C ASN A 502 -13.91 -32.42 -7.74
N SER A 503 -14.87 -31.60 -8.15
CA SER A 503 -15.63 -31.76 -9.38
C SER A 503 -15.49 -30.48 -10.19
N SER A 504 -14.73 -30.53 -11.29
CA SER A 504 -14.59 -29.41 -12.23
C SER A 504 -15.95 -29.01 -12.78
N ALA A 505 -16.19 -27.72 -12.99
CA ALA A 505 -17.47 -27.20 -13.43
C ALA A 505 -17.95 -27.85 -14.75
N THR A 506 -19.11 -28.53 -14.71
CA THR A 506 -19.65 -29.26 -15.86
C THR A 506 -20.23 -28.30 -16.90
N ILE A 507 -19.57 -28.18 -18.05
CA ILE A 507 -20.08 -27.43 -19.19
C ILE A 507 -21.14 -28.26 -19.91
N HIS A 508 -22.37 -27.75 -20.01
CA HIS A 508 -23.37 -28.28 -20.94
C HIS A 508 -23.07 -27.80 -22.37
N GLU A 509 -22.57 -28.69 -23.20
CA GLU A 509 -22.14 -28.39 -24.57
C GLU A 509 -23.26 -28.65 -25.60
N GLU A 510 -23.76 -27.59 -26.25
CA GLU A 510 -24.39 -27.67 -27.58
C GLU A 510 -23.52 -26.95 -28.61
N THR A 511 -22.43 -27.63 -29.00
CA THR A 511 -21.72 -27.47 -30.28
C THR A 511 -21.32 -26.04 -30.73
N HIS A 512 -20.13 -25.58 -30.29
CA HIS A 512 -18.97 -25.28 -31.16
C HIS A 512 -17.98 -24.28 -30.53
N GLU A 513 -16.80 -24.80 -30.17
CA GLU A 513 -15.48 -24.13 -30.04
C GLU A 513 -15.38 -22.81 -29.23
N SER A 514 -14.87 -22.91 -28.00
CA SER A 514 -13.96 -21.94 -27.36
C SER A 514 -13.21 -22.60 -26.19
N MET A 515 -11.93 -22.29 -25.99
CA MET A 515 -11.04 -22.96 -25.03
C MET A 515 -11.04 -22.33 -23.63
N ILE A 516 -10.75 -23.15 -22.60
CA ILE A 516 -10.19 -22.69 -21.32
C ILE A 516 -8.68 -22.45 -21.55
N VAL A 517 -8.15 -21.33 -21.05
CA VAL A 517 -6.72 -20.98 -21.20
C VAL A 517 -5.99 -21.09 -19.86
N PHE A 518 -5.01 -21.99 -19.80
CA PHE A 518 -3.90 -21.91 -18.84
C PHE A 518 -2.68 -21.32 -19.57
N PRO A 519 -1.98 -20.32 -19.00
CA PRO A 519 -0.87 -19.66 -19.70
C PRO A 519 0.42 -20.50 -19.63
N ASN A 520 0.62 -21.41 -20.60
CA ASN A 520 1.93 -22.04 -20.84
C ASN A 520 2.10 -22.60 -22.27
N ALA A 521 1.82 -21.77 -23.28
CA ALA A 521 2.23 -22.00 -24.67
C ALA A 521 2.34 -20.66 -25.44
N PRO A 522 3.38 -20.45 -26.28
CA PRO A 522 3.40 -19.36 -27.24
C PRO A 522 2.47 -19.63 -28.44
N ASP A 523 2.19 -18.58 -29.21
CA ASP A 523 1.47 -18.60 -30.51
C ASP A 523 0.01 -19.10 -30.53
N GLN A 524 -0.91 -18.35 -29.94
CA GLN A 524 -2.30 -18.21 -30.47
C GLN A 524 -2.84 -16.77 -30.36
N LYS A 525 -3.96 -16.50 -31.05
CA LYS A 525 -4.50 -15.17 -31.31
C LYS A 525 -5.80 -14.93 -30.49
N PRO A 526 -6.13 -13.71 -30.03
CA PRO A 526 -7.34 -13.46 -29.23
C PRO A 526 -8.65 -13.80 -29.94
N ILE A 527 -9.69 -14.10 -29.14
CA ILE A 527 -11.04 -14.49 -29.60
C ILE A 527 -12.09 -13.49 -29.06
N ASP A 528 -12.79 -12.81 -29.97
CA ASP A 528 -13.71 -11.71 -29.66
C ASP A 528 -15.17 -12.17 -29.36
N LYS A 529 -15.40 -13.02 -28.34
CA LYS A 529 -16.78 -13.41 -27.92
C LYS A 529 -16.96 -13.51 -26.39
N PRO A 530 -18.02 -12.91 -25.82
CA PRO A 530 -18.35 -13.06 -24.40
C PRO A 530 -19.03 -14.40 -24.07
N LEU A 531 -18.87 -14.87 -22.84
CA LEU A 531 -19.49 -16.09 -22.31
C LEU A 531 -20.95 -15.82 -21.89
N GLU A 532 -21.86 -16.78 -22.09
CA GLU A 532 -23.26 -16.58 -21.69
C GLU A 532 -23.43 -16.73 -20.17
N ASN A 533 -23.00 -17.82 -19.53
CA ASN A 533 -23.26 -18.07 -18.10
C ASN A 533 -22.04 -18.64 -17.39
N VAL A 534 -21.89 -18.32 -16.10
CA VAL A 534 -21.04 -19.05 -15.14
C VAL A 534 -21.96 -19.54 -14.02
N THR A 535 -22.03 -20.86 -13.84
CA THR A 535 -22.88 -21.46 -12.80
C THR A 535 -22.19 -22.64 -12.12
N ALA A 536 -22.06 -22.56 -10.80
CA ALA A 536 -21.89 -23.75 -9.98
C ALA A 536 -23.26 -24.42 -9.82
N SER A 537 -23.36 -25.71 -10.11
CA SER A 537 -24.59 -26.48 -9.98
C SER A 537 -24.30 -27.90 -9.53
N GLU A 538 -25.17 -28.45 -8.69
CA GLU A 538 -25.10 -29.82 -8.14
C GLU A 538 -23.89 -30.06 -7.22
N ALA A 539 -24.09 -29.84 -5.91
CA ALA A 539 -23.16 -30.23 -4.83
C ALA A 539 -21.72 -29.68 -4.96
N ALA A 540 -21.57 -28.46 -5.50
CA ALA A 540 -20.28 -27.80 -5.66
C ALA A 540 -19.63 -27.44 -4.30
N ALA A 541 -18.34 -27.71 -4.17
CA ALA A 541 -17.53 -27.36 -3.01
C ALA A 541 -16.14 -26.88 -3.46
N ALA A 542 -15.59 -25.84 -2.82
CA ALA A 542 -14.24 -25.32 -3.08
C ALA A 542 -13.95 -25.00 -4.56
N SER A 543 -14.94 -24.45 -5.28
CA SER A 543 -14.82 -24.11 -6.70
C SER A 543 -14.64 -22.60 -6.91
N SER A 544 -13.70 -22.20 -7.76
CA SER A 544 -13.48 -20.81 -8.18
C SER A 544 -13.71 -20.64 -9.69
N SER A 545 -14.00 -19.42 -10.13
CA SER A 545 -14.26 -19.11 -11.55
C SER A 545 -14.06 -17.63 -11.84
N GLU A 546 -13.46 -17.31 -12.99
CA GLU A 546 -13.21 -15.93 -13.45
C GLU A 546 -13.74 -15.77 -14.88
N ALA A 547 -14.37 -14.63 -15.19
CA ALA A 547 -14.84 -14.34 -16.55
C ALA A 547 -14.91 -12.83 -16.85
N GLN A 548 -14.67 -12.42 -18.09
CA GLN A 548 -14.74 -11.01 -18.48
C GLN A 548 -16.19 -10.51 -18.55
N SER A 549 -17.03 -11.07 -19.42
CA SER A 549 -18.43 -10.67 -19.53
C SER A 549 -19.34 -11.87 -19.51
N VAL A 550 -20.27 -11.90 -18.55
CA VAL A 550 -21.29 -12.96 -18.38
C VAL A 550 -22.69 -12.39 -18.15
N LYS A 551 -23.69 -13.14 -18.60
CA LYS A 551 -25.12 -12.80 -18.47
C LYS A 551 -25.63 -13.12 -17.05
N ASN A 552 -25.14 -14.21 -16.47
CA ASN A 552 -25.53 -14.69 -15.15
C ASN A 552 -24.33 -15.32 -14.43
N VAL A 553 -24.17 -14.99 -13.15
CA VAL A 553 -23.40 -15.75 -12.15
C VAL A 553 -24.40 -16.45 -11.24
N GLY A 554 -24.25 -17.75 -11.02
CA GLY A 554 -25.23 -18.53 -10.23
C GLY A 554 -24.64 -19.66 -9.41
N PHE A 555 -24.94 -19.68 -8.11
CA PHE A 555 -24.66 -20.78 -7.19
C PHE A 555 -25.97 -21.54 -6.97
N ASN A 556 -26.12 -22.70 -7.61
CA ASN A 556 -27.40 -23.41 -7.75
C ASN A 556 -27.37 -24.78 -7.05
N GLY A 557 -28.41 -25.09 -6.28
CA GLY A 557 -28.50 -26.34 -5.52
C GLY A 557 -27.71 -26.23 -4.20
N THR A 558 -26.92 -27.24 -3.85
CA THR A 558 -26.01 -27.16 -2.69
C THR A 558 -24.65 -26.61 -3.15
N THR A 559 -24.18 -25.51 -2.55
CA THR A 559 -22.88 -24.90 -2.82
C THR A 559 -22.17 -24.55 -1.51
N VAL A 560 -20.88 -24.86 -1.40
CA VAL A 560 -20.05 -24.55 -0.22
C VAL A 560 -18.71 -23.94 -0.63
N ALA A 561 -18.23 -22.93 0.10
CA ALA A 561 -16.86 -22.39 -0.01
C ALA A 561 -16.41 -22.09 -1.45
N SER A 562 -17.29 -21.53 -2.29
CA SER A 562 -17.03 -21.33 -3.72
C SER A 562 -17.11 -19.85 -4.11
N SER A 563 -16.36 -19.46 -5.15
CA SER A 563 -16.25 -18.07 -5.63
C SER A 563 -16.49 -17.93 -7.13
N SER A 564 -17.01 -16.76 -7.53
CA SER A 564 -17.12 -16.34 -8.92
C SER A 564 -16.81 -14.86 -9.08
N GLU A 565 -15.78 -14.54 -9.85
CA GLU A 565 -15.39 -13.17 -10.18
C GLU A 565 -15.78 -12.85 -11.63
N ALA A 566 -16.38 -11.68 -11.89
CA ALA A 566 -16.68 -11.27 -13.26
C ALA A 566 -16.61 -9.75 -13.50
N GLN A 567 -15.83 -9.31 -14.51
CA GLN A 567 -15.76 -7.88 -14.85
C GLN A 567 -17.15 -7.29 -15.15
N SER A 568 -18.07 -8.07 -15.74
CA SER A 568 -19.51 -7.77 -15.78
C SER A 568 -20.40 -8.98 -15.61
N ALA A 569 -21.42 -8.85 -14.74
CA ALA A 569 -22.48 -9.84 -14.52
C ALA A 569 -23.86 -9.16 -14.50
N LYS A 570 -24.77 -9.57 -15.40
CA LYS A 570 -26.12 -8.96 -15.48
C LYS A 570 -27.10 -9.45 -14.41
N ASN A 571 -26.92 -10.65 -13.88
CA ASN A 571 -27.58 -11.11 -12.65
C ASN A 571 -26.58 -11.93 -11.82
N ILE A 572 -26.68 -11.84 -10.48
CA ILE A 572 -25.98 -12.70 -9.52
C ILE A 572 -27.06 -13.40 -8.68
N GLY A 573 -26.96 -14.72 -8.49
CA GLY A 573 -27.96 -15.49 -7.76
C GLY A 573 -27.38 -16.62 -6.91
N PHE A 574 -27.66 -16.59 -5.61
CA PHE A 574 -27.51 -17.72 -4.70
C PHE A 574 -28.88 -18.41 -4.65
N ASN A 575 -28.98 -19.66 -5.10
CA ASN A 575 -30.25 -20.36 -5.35
C ASN A 575 -30.21 -21.80 -4.81
N GLY A 576 -30.57 -22.00 -3.55
CA GLY A 576 -30.63 -23.34 -2.94
C GLY A 576 -30.08 -23.35 -1.53
N THR A 577 -29.10 -24.20 -1.24
CA THR A 577 -28.38 -24.25 0.03
C THR A 577 -26.96 -23.78 -0.19
N THR A 578 -26.68 -22.49 0.07
CA THR A 578 -25.35 -21.89 -0.17
C THR A 578 -24.68 -21.51 1.15
N VAL A 579 -23.41 -21.89 1.32
CA VAL A 579 -22.64 -21.63 2.55
C VAL A 579 -21.25 -21.09 2.20
N ALA A 580 -20.80 -20.06 2.92
CA ALA A 580 -19.43 -19.52 2.83
C ALA A 580 -18.95 -19.19 1.41
N SER A 581 -19.84 -18.75 0.51
CA SER A 581 -19.54 -18.56 -0.91
C SER A 581 -19.63 -17.08 -1.30
N SER A 582 -18.81 -16.63 -2.24
CA SER A 582 -18.64 -15.21 -2.57
C SER A 582 -18.80 -14.93 -4.07
N SER A 583 -19.15 -13.69 -4.42
CA SER A 583 -19.07 -13.23 -5.81
C SER A 583 -18.70 -11.76 -5.91
N SER A 584 -17.78 -11.44 -6.79
CA SER A 584 -17.25 -10.09 -7.02
C SER A 584 -17.53 -9.67 -8.46
N SER A 585 -17.84 -8.39 -8.68
CA SER A 585 -18.01 -7.87 -10.04
C SER A 585 -17.53 -6.42 -10.21
N SER A 586 -16.49 -6.28 -11.05
CA SER A 586 -15.48 -5.23 -10.87
C SER A 586 -15.53 -4.07 -11.87
N GLU A 587 -15.94 -4.25 -13.13
CA GLU A 587 -15.52 -3.32 -14.21
C GLU A 587 -16.59 -2.87 -15.24
N ALA A 588 -17.83 -3.38 -15.26
CA ALA A 588 -18.83 -2.86 -16.23
C ALA A 588 -20.33 -2.84 -15.82
N GLN A 589 -20.86 -1.61 -15.82
CA GLN A 589 -22.25 -1.21 -16.19
C GLN A 589 -23.44 -2.00 -15.61
N SER A 590 -23.41 -2.21 -14.29
CA SER A 590 -24.53 -2.63 -13.43
C SER A 590 -25.04 -4.07 -13.52
N ALA A 591 -25.07 -4.73 -12.36
CA ALA A 591 -25.89 -5.91 -12.14
C ALA A 591 -27.37 -5.50 -12.08
N LYS A 592 -28.24 -6.18 -12.83
CA LYS A 592 -29.68 -5.89 -12.79
C LYS A 592 -30.32 -6.41 -11.49
N ASN A 593 -29.86 -7.57 -11.00
CA ASN A 593 -30.36 -8.15 -9.76
C ASN A 593 -29.24 -8.92 -9.05
N ILE A 594 -29.18 -8.80 -7.72
CA ILE A 594 -28.54 -9.75 -6.80
C ILE A 594 -29.66 -10.42 -6.00
N GLY A 595 -29.67 -11.75 -5.91
CA GLY A 595 -30.72 -12.50 -5.21
C GLY A 595 -30.16 -13.61 -4.32
N PHE A 596 -30.59 -13.62 -3.05
CA PHE A 596 -30.37 -14.69 -2.08
C PHE A 596 -31.68 -15.47 -1.92
N ASN A 597 -31.74 -16.63 -2.55
CA ASN A 597 -32.93 -17.48 -2.69
C ASN A 597 -32.63 -18.87 -2.12
N GLY A 598 -33.57 -19.44 -1.37
CA GLY A 598 -33.33 -20.63 -0.53
C GLY A 598 -32.62 -20.32 0.80
N THR A 599 -31.81 -21.26 1.29
CA THR A 599 -31.05 -21.17 2.55
C THR A 599 -29.62 -20.72 2.27
N THR A 600 -29.30 -19.46 2.55
CA THR A 600 -27.94 -18.91 2.38
C THR A 600 -27.32 -18.52 3.72
N VAL A 601 -26.06 -18.92 3.94
CA VAL A 601 -25.31 -18.70 5.20
C VAL A 601 -23.90 -18.19 4.91
N ALA A 602 -23.44 -17.18 5.65
CA ALA A 602 -22.06 -16.68 5.61
C ALA A 602 -21.53 -16.34 4.19
N SER A 603 -22.40 -15.91 3.27
CA SER A 603 -22.06 -15.73 1.85
C SER A 603 -22.12 -14.25 1.45
N SER A 604 -21.30 -13.81 0.50
CA SER A 604 -21.12 -12.37 0.18
C SER A 604 -21.25 -12.06 -1.31
N SER A 605 -21.57 -10.81 -1.63
CA SER A 605 -21.60 -10.32 -3.03
C SER A 605 -21.19 -8.86 -3.13
N GLU A 606 -20.41 -8.51 -4.14
CA GLU A 606 -19.96 -7.13 -4.41
C GLU A 606 -20.24 -6.74 -5.88
N ALA A 607 -20.85 -5.56 -6.10
CA ALA A 607 -21.11 -5.04 -7.44
C ALA A 607 -21.26 -3.51 -7.47
N GLN A 608 -20.52 -2.81 -8.33
CA GLN A 608 -20.52 -1.32 -8.38
C GLN A 608 -21.92 -0.68 -8.47
N SER A 609 -22.84 -1.23 -9.26
CA SER A 609 -24.21 -0.72 -9.36
C SER A 609 -25.22 -1.85 -9.49
N VAL A 610 -26.31 -1.78 -8.72
CA VAL A 610 -27.31 -2.84 -8.63
C VAL A 610 -28.72 -2.24 -8.76
N LYS A 611 -29.58 -2.81 -9.60
CA LYS A 611 -30.98 -2.33 -9.64
C LYS A 611 -31.85 -2.93 -8.52
N ASN A 612 -31.67 -4.19 -8.14
CA ASN A 612 -32.36 -4.81 -7.01
C ASN A 612 -31.42 -5.75 -6.23
N ILE A 613 -31.34 -5.61 -4.91
CA ILE A 613 -30.79 -6.61 -3.99
C ILE A 613 -31.98 -7.24 -3.24
N GLY A 614 -32.08 -8.57 -3.20
CA GLY A 614 -33.21 -9.27 -2.60
C GLY A 614 -32.81 -10.48 -1.77
N PHE A 615 -33.22 -10.50 -0.49
CA PHE A 615 -33.04 -11.60 0.45
C PHE A 615 -34.39 -12.30 0.67
N ASN A 616 -34.64 -13.40 -0.03
CA ASN A 616 -36.03 -13.82 -0.32
C ASN A 616 -36.56 -15.00 0.52
N ASP A 617 -35.71 -15.87 1.09
CA ASP A 617 -36.16 -17.10 1.75
C ASP A 617 -35.61 -17.29 3.18
N LYS A 618 -34.38 -17.79 3.34
CA LYS A 618 -33.69 -17.96 4.64
C LYS A 618 -32.24 -17.50 4.52
N THR A 619 -31.92 -16.32 5.04
CA THR A 619 -30.55 -15.79 4.97
C THR A 619 -29.98 -15.53 6.36
N VAL A 620 -28.75 -15.97 6.61
CA VAL A 620 -28.05 -15.80 7.89
C VAL A 620 -26.62 -15.32 7.65
N ALA A 621 -26.18 -14.29 8.36
CA ALA A 621 -24.79 -13.79 8.34
C ALA A 621 -24.21 -13.52 6.93
N SER A 622 -25.05 -13.14 5.96
CA SER A 622 -24.65 -12.99 4.55
C SER A 622 -24.78 -11.53 4.09
N SER A 623 -23.91 -11.06 3.20
CA SER A 623 -23.80 -9.63 2.85
C SER A 623 -23.93 -9.33 1.36
N SER A 624 -24.30 -8.08 1.05
CA SER A 624 -24.29 -7.56 -0.33
C SER A 624 -23.91 -6.09 -0.35
N GLU A 625 -22.81 -5.76 -1.03
CA GLU A 625 -22.17 -4.44 -1.04
C GLU A 625 -22.21 -3.84 -2.46
N ALA A 626 -22.62 -2.58 -2.57
CA ALA A 626 -22.73 -1.90 -3.86
C ALA A 626 -22.53 -0.39 -3.78
N GLN A 627 -21.84 0.24 -4.74
CA GLN A 627 -21.70 1.70 -4.72
C GLN A 627 -23.07 2.39 -4.97
N SER A 628 -23.98 1.75 -5.71
CA SER A 628 -25.37 2.22 -5.85
C SER A 628 -26.36 1.05 -5.92
N ALA A 629 -27.46 1.12 -5.16
CA ALA A 629 -28.53 0.11 -5.19
C ALA A 629 -29.91 0.77 -5.36
N LYS A 630 -30.68 0.48 -6.41
CA LYS A 630 -31.99 1.15 -6.56
C LYS A 630 -33.03 0.65 -5.55
N ASN A 631 -33.08 -0.66 -5.26
CA ASN A 631 -33.94 -1.24 -4.24
C ASN A 631 -33.16 -2.30 -3.44
N ILE A 632 -33.34 -2.32 -2.11
CA ILE A 632 -32.91 -3.42 -1.22
C ILE A 632 -34.16 -3.98 -0.53
N GLY A 633 -34.36 -5.30 -0.54
CA GLY A 633 -35.57 -5.94 0.01
C GLY A 633 -35.29 -7.22 0.78
N PHE A 634 -35.69 -7.23 2.06
CA PHE A 634 -35.63 -8.41 2.93
C PHE A 634 -37.02 -9.05 3.00
N ASN A 635 -37.27 -10.01 2.10
CA ASN A 635 -38.56 -10.65 1.88
C ASN A 635 -38.69 -12.02 2.57
N GLY A 636 -37.56 -12.66 2.92
CA GLY A 636 -37.47 -13.93 3.66
C GLY A 636 -37.14 -13.78 5.15
N THR A 637 -37.04 -14.90 5.87
CA THR A 637 -36.49 -14.92 7.22
C THR A 637 -35.01 -14.56 7.16
N THR A 638 -34.64 -13.39 7.64
CA THR A 638 -33.27 -12.85 7.51
C THR A 638 -32.68 -12.54 8.87
N VAL A 639 -31.46 -13.01 9.15
CA VAL A 639 -30.78 -12.84 10.44
C VAL A 639 -29.35 -12.33 10.23
N ALA A 640 -28.96 -11.27 10.95
CA ALA A 640 -27.58 -10.76 10.99
C ALA A 640 -26.92 -10.53 9.61
N SER A 641 -27.70 -10.13 8.60
CA SER A 641 -27.28 -10.10 7.18
C SER A 641 -27.32 -8.66 6.65
N PRO A 642 -26.20 -7.91 6.67
CA PRO A 642 -26.17 -6.50 6.28
C PRO A 642 -26.11 -6.30 4.76
N SER A 643 -26.55 -5.14 4.26
CA SER A 643 -26.30 -4.75 2.87
C SER A 643 -25.99 -3.26 2.78
N GLU A 644 -24.79 -2.91 2.32
CA GLU A 644 -24.31 -1.53 2.29
C GLU A 644 -24.38 -0.94 0.89
N ALA A 645 -24.89 0.30 0.78
CA ALA A 645 -24.77 1.04 -0.46
C ALA A 645 -24.74 2.57 -0.30
N GLN A 646 -23.85 3.22 -1.05
CA GLN A 646 -23.61 4.67 -0.93
C GLN A 646 -24.82 5.51 -1.38
N SER A 647 -25.68 4.95 -2.24
CA SER A 647 -27.00 5.50 -2.53
C SER A 647 -28.06 4.40 -2.67
N VAL A 648 -29.16 4.52 -1.91
CA VAL A 648 -30.34 3.65 -2.02
C VAL A 648 -31.61 4.46 -2.24
N LYS A 649 -32.48 4.02 -3.16
CA LYS A 649 -33.78 4.70 -3.39
C LYS A 649 -34.92 4.12 -2.56
N ASN A 650 -34.99 2.81 -2.39
CA ASN A 650 -35.98 2.16 -1.52
C ASN A 650 -35.33 1.03 -0.71
N ILE A 651 -35.67 0.93 0.57
CA ILE A 651 -35.35 -0.20 1.46
C ILE A 651 -36.67 -0.75 1.98
N GLY A 652 -36.83 -2.08 1.97
CA GLY A 652 -38.02 -2.77 2.48
C GLY A 652 -37.65 -3.96 3.37
N PHE A 653 -38.35 -4.10 4.49
CA PHE A 653 -38.20 -5.20 5.46
C PHE A 653 -39.53 -5.93 5.63
N ASN A 654 -39.49 -7.20 6.00
CA ASN A 654 -40.65 -8.00 6.40
C ASN A 654 -40.71 -8.22 7.93
N ASP A 655 -41.81 -8.79 8.41
CA ASP A 655 -42.03 -9.12 9.83
C ASP A 655 -41.19 -10.31 10.35
N LYS A 656 -40.18 -10.76 9.59
CA LYS A 656 -39.32 -11.93 9.88
C LYS A 656 -37.82 -11.62 9.77
N THR A 657 -37.47 -10.34 9.72
CA THR A 657 -36.08 -9.88 9.67
C THR A 657 -35.60 -9.50 11.07
N VAL A 658 -34.45 -10.03 11.50
CA VAL A 658 -33.90 -9.87 12.85
C VAL A 658 -32.41 -9.49 12.76
N GLY A 659 -32.09 -8.22 13.03
CA GLY A 659 -30.70 -7.73 13.06
C GLY A 659 -30.01 -7.67 11.70
N ALA A 660 -30.76 -7.55 10.60
CA ALA A 660 -30.22 -7.06 9.33
C ALA A 660 -30.24 -5.52 9.32
N ASP A 661 -29.25 -4.89 8.69
CA ASP A 661 -29.19 -3.45 8.44
C ASP A 661 -29.01 -3.18 6.93
N ALA A 662 -29.41 -1.98 6.49
CA ALA A 662 -29.25 -1.52 5.12
C ALA A 662 -28.77 -0.08 5.11
N THR A 663 -27.44 0.09 5.13
CA THR A 663 -26.79 1.33 5.54
C THR A 663 -26.53 2.24 4.34
N MET A 664 -26.97 3.51 4.43
CA MET A 664 -26.76 4.55 3.41
C MET A 664 -25.71 5.57 3.86
N ASN A 665 -24.52 5.54 3.25
CA ASN A 665 -23.45 6.49 3.56
C ASN A 665 -23.60 7.83 2.81
N GLY A 666 -24.69 8.57 3.09
CA GLY A 666 -24.95 9.89 2.51
C GLY A 666 -26.07 10.70 3.19
N ASN A 667 -25.93 12.03 3.21
CA ASN A 667 -26.91 12.94 3.83
C ASN A 667 -28.24 12.99 3.07
N SER A 668 -29.18 12.09 3.39
CA SER A 668 -30.58 12.18 2.94
C SER A 668 -31.53 11.44 3.89
N LYS A 669 -32.65 12.08 4.25
CA LYS A 669 -33.69 11.43 5.08
C LYS A 669 -34.45 10.40 4.24
N LEU A 670 -34.33 9.12 4.56
CA LEU A 670 -35.29 8.10 4.09
C LEU A 670 -36.55 8.14 4.95
N ALA A 671 -37.72 8.13 4.33
CA ALA A 671 -39.00 8.10 5.03
C ALA A 671 -39.35 6.66 5.43
N VAL A 672 -38.91 6.23 6.62
CA VAL A 672 -39.30 4.93 7.18
C VAL A 672 -40.80 4.94 7.48
N ARG A 673 -41.59 4.26 6.64
CA ARG A 673 -42.97 3.89 6.97
C ARG A 673 -42.96 2.63 7.83
N THR A 674 -42.83 2.81 9.14
CA THR A 674 -43.22 1.77 10.08
C THR A 674 -44.72 1.50 9.96
N PRO A 675 -45.18 0.24 9.96
CA PRO A 675 -46.54 -0.09 10.35
C PRO A 675 -46.78 0.38 11.79
N SER A 676 -47.92 0.99 12.06
CA SER A 676 -48.29 1.39 13.42
C SER A 676 -48.49 0.15 14.30
N ALA A 677 -47.70 -0.01 15.36
CA ALA A 677 -47.93 -1.01 16.37
C ALA A 677 -49.27 -0.71 17.09
N SER A 678 -50.32 -1.47 16.76
CA SER A 678 -51.64 -1.34 17.37
C SER A 678 -51.67 -2.03 18.74
N SER A 679 -51.06 -1.39 19.73
CA SER A 679 -51.34 -1.70 21.14
C SER A 679 -52.71 -1.14 21.51
N ASP A 680 -53.68 -1.99 21.80
CA ASP A 680 -54.70 -1.75 22.83
C ASP A 680 -55.46 -3.04 23.16
N THR A 681 -55.25 -3.55 24.38
CA THR A 681 -56.04 -4.66 24.95
C THR A 681 -57.31 -4.11 25.61
N PRO A 682 -58.52 -4.62 25.29
CA PRO A 682 -59.77 -3.90 25.59
C PRO A 682 -60.49 -4.31 26.89
N ALA A 683 -61.03 -3.32 27.60
CA ALA A 683 -62.13 -3.40 28.59
C ALA A 683 -62.51 -1.96 29.03
N VAL A 684 -63.75 -1.53 29.34
CA VAL A 684 -65.15 -2.00 29.15
C VAL A 684 -66.06 -0.87 29.72
N PRO A 685 -67.39 -0.69 29.44
CA PRO A 685 -68.27 -1.21 28.38
C PRO A 685 -69.23 -0.17 27.71
N SER A 686 -70.10 -0.68 26.80
CA SER A 686 -71.55 -0.38 26.65
C SER A 686 -72.11 0.49 25.49
N ASN A 687 -73.17 -0.07 24.88
CA ASN A 687 -74.26 0.52 24.06
C ASN A 687 -73.93 1.36 22.79
N GLY A 688 -74.39 1.03 21.57
CA GLY A 688 -75.11 -0.19 21.10
C GLY A 688 -75.97 0.04 19.82
N ARG A 689 -75.99 -0.95 18.90
CA ARG A 689 -76.75 -1.02 17.61
C ARG A 689 -76.30 -0.01 16.53
N GLY A 690 -76.27 -0.29 15.22
CA GLY A 690 -76.56 -1.47 14.37
C GLY A 690 -76.35 -1.06 12.88
N THR A 691 -76.45 -1.84 11.80
CA THR A 691 -76.83 -3.25 11.50
C THR A 691 -76.37 -3.63 10.06
N THR A 692 -75.98 -4.89 9.78
CA THR A 692 -76.06 -5.64 8.47
C THR A 692 -75.45 -5.05 7.16
N SER A 693 -74.98 -5.76 6.11
CA SER A 693 -74.49 -7.13 5.77
C SER A 693 -74.23 -7.15 4.23
N GLY A 694 -73.47 -8.01 3.54
CA GLY A 694 -72.66 -9.22 3.82
C GLY A 694 -72.32 -9.97 2.49
N ALA A 695 -71.41 -10.97 2.50
CA ALA A 695 -70.87 -11.71 1.31
C ALA A 695 -70.02 -10.84 0.33
N GLY A 696 -69.23 -11.34 -0.64
CA GLY A 696 -68.82 -12.71 -1.03
C GLY A 696 -67.94 -12.70 -2.33
N SER A 697 -67.08 -13.71 -2.56
CA SER A 697 -66.14 -13.86 -3.72
C SER A 697 -66.79 -14.60 -4.93
N PRO A 698 -66.12 -15.00 -6.06
CA PRO A 698 -64.76 -14.73 -6.62
C PRO A 698 -64.71 -14.53 -8.19
N GLN A 699 -63.52 -14.72 -8.80
CA GLN A 699 -63.19 -15.25 -10.17
C GLN A 699 -63.06 -14.37 -11.47
N GLU A 700 -62.02 -14.75 -12.25
CA GLU A 700 -61.79 -14.79 -13.73
C GLU A 700 -61.90 -13.56 -14.68
N SER A 701 -60.86 -13.35 -15.52
CA SER A 701 -60.86 -13.57 -17.00
C SER A 701 -59.66 -12.96 -17.78
N LEU A 702 -59.55 -13.27 -19.09
CA LEU A 702 -58.55 -12.92 -20.13
C LEU A 702 -59.27 -12.94 -21.52
N PRO A 703 -58.72 -12.57 -22.72
CA PRO A 703 -57.47 -11.88 -23.15
C PRO A 703 -57.68 -10.80 -24.29
N ALA A 704 -56.63 -10.52 -25.11
CA ALA A 704 -56.61 -10.01 -26.52
C ALA A 704 -56.76 -8.47 -26.81
N ALA A 705 -56.34 -7.87 -27.96
CA ALA A 705 -55.29 -8.12 -29.00
C ALA A 705 -55.22 -6.95 -30.06
N LYS A 706 -54.25 -6.98 -31.03
CA LYS A 706 -54.08 -6.12 -32.27
C LYS A 706 -53.54 -4.68 -32.07
N ALA A 707 -53.10 -3.87 -33.06
CA ALA A 707 -52.40 -3.98 -34.40
C ALA A 707 -52.33 -2.54 -35.05
N SER A 708 -51.58 -2.13 -36.10
CA SER A 708 -50.28 -2.48 -36.74
C SER A 708 -49.92 -1.40 -37.83
N GLN A 709 -48.99 -1.65 -38.78
CA GLN A 709 -48.54 -0.79 -39.94
C GLN A 709 -47.55 0.36 -39.61
N GLY A 710 -46.66 0.84 -40.51
CA GLY A 710 -46.39 0.47 -41.93
C GLY A 710 -45.00 0.94 -42.47
N LYS A 711 -44.69 0.64 -43.74
CA LYS A 711 -43.43 0.88 -44.52
C LYS A 711 -43.81 1.37 -45.95
N PRO A 712 -42.94 1.53 -46.99
CA PRO A 712 -41.51 1.19 -47.19
C PRO A 712 -40.67 2.45 -47.61
N GLU A 713 -39.59 2.53 -48.41
CA GLU A 713 -38.63 1.66 -49.18
C GLU A 713 -37.29 2.50 -49.31
N GLN A 714 -36.24 2.33 -50.15
CA GLN A 714 -35.98 1.47 -51.32
C GLN A 714 -34.54 0.87 -51.42
N GLN A 715 -33.71 1.30 -52.38
CA GLN A 715 -32.61 0.56 -53.05
C GLN A 715 -31.61 1.52 -53.75
N ALA A 716 -30.42 1.16 -54.28
CA ALA A 716 -29.44 0.09 -53.99
C ALA A 716 -28.17 0.17 -54.92
N LEU A 717 -27.13 -0.64 -54.63
CA LEU A 717 -26.06 -1.17 -55.55
C LEU A 717 -25.01 -0.17 -56.16
N SER A 718 -23.78 -0.55 -56.55
CA SER A 718 -22.98 -1.80 -56.38
C SER A 718 -21.46 -1.63 -56.65
N ALA A 719 -20.64 -2.40 -55.91
CA ALA A 719 -19.39 -3.13 -56.28
C ALA A 719 -18.25 -2.54 -57.16
N GLY A 720 -16.99 -2.84 -56.78
CA GLY A 720 -15.82 -2.79 -57.68
C GLY A 720 -14.44 -3.01 -57.01
N SER A 721 -13.67 -4.01 -57.48
CA SER A 721 -12.24 -4.26 -57.15
C SER A 721 -11.47 -4.65 -58.42
N PRO A 722 -10.17 -4.29 -58.57
CA PRO A 722 -9.14 -5.37 -58.60
C PRO A 722 -7.70 -5.00 -58.12
N HIS A 723 -7.14 -5.87 -57.27
CA HIS A 723 -5.86 -6.61 -57.43
C HIS A 723 -4.67 -6.08 -58.32
N VAL A 724 -3.41 -6.08 -57.79
CA VAL A 724 -2.17 -6.80 -58.28
C VAL A 724 -0.77 -6.15 -57.93
N THR A 725 0.14 -6.96 -57.33
CA THR A 725 1.65 -6.92 -57.22
C THR A 725 2.45 -5.61 -56.90
N SER A 726 3.35 -5.56 -55.88
CA SER A 726 4.77 -6.04 -55.78
C SER A 726 5.85 -5.07 -56.37
N SER A 727 7.14 -4.99 -55.96
CA SER A 727 7.99 -5.74 -55.00
C SER A 727 9.27 -4.95 -54.57
N LYS A 728 10.07 -5.47 -53.61
CA LYS A 728 11.53 -5.26 -53.33
C LYS A 728 12.12 -3.81 -53.40
N GLY A 729 12.69 -3.20 -52.36
CA GLY A 729 13.74 -3.69 -51.45
C GLY A 729 15.14 -3.17 -51.85
N SER A 730 15.88 -2.53 -50.92
CA SER A 730 17.33 -2.25 -51.06
C SER A 730 17.98 -1.84 -49.73
N GLU A 731 19.06 -2.51 -49.33
CA GLU A 731 20.02 -2.03 -48.33
C GLU A 731 21.00 -1.02 -48.96
N GLN A 732 21.64 -0.16 -48.16
CA GLN A 732 23.08 0.11 -48.35
C GLN A 732 23.78 0.68 -47.11
N ASN A 733 25.06 0.31 -46.96
CA ASN A 733 25.98 0.75 -45.91
C ASN A 733 26.53 2.15 -46.17
N LEU A 734 26.93 2.89 -45.12
CA LEU A 734 28.06 3.84 -45.22
C LEU A 734 28.79 4.14 -43.89
N LYS A 735 29.78 3.27 -43.61
CA LYS A 735 31.12 3.51 -43.02
C LYS A 735 31.31 4.35 -41.73
N GLN A 736 32.15 3.77 -40.87
CA GLN A 736 32.94 4.45 -39.84
C GLN A 736 33.83 5.58 -40.40
N GLN A 737 34.14 6.57 -39.57
CA GLN A 737 35.50 7.15 -39.54
C GLN A 737 35.86 7.57 -38.11
N GLN A 738 37.05 7.17 -37.66
CA GLN A 738 37.70 7.73 -36.46
C GLN A 738 38.38 9.05 -36.84
N LEU A 739 38.60 9.94 -35.86
CA LEU A 739 39.92 10.52 -35.59
C LEU A 739 39.95 11.23 -34.24
N THR A 740 41.10 11.17 -33.57
CA THR A 740 41.41 11.77 -32.26
C THR A 740 42.11 13.14 -32.42
N PRO A 741 42.19 13.96 -31.35
CA PRO A 741 42.51 15.38 -31.49
C PRO A 741 44.00 15.71 -31.57
N THR A 742 44.27 16.84 -32.22
CA THR A 742 45.49 17.66 -32.18
C THR A 742 45.02 19.11 -32.31
N SER A 743 45.63 20.17 -31.78
CA SER A 743 46.56 20.46 -30.68
C SER A 743 47.07 21.88 -30.99
N ASP A 744 47.29 22.68 -29.95
CA ASP A 744 48.26 23.78 -29.92
C ASP A 744 47.98 25.17 -30.56
N ASN A 745 48.30 26.19 -29.72
CA ASN A 745 49.04 27.43 -30.04
C ASN A 745 48.34 28.62 -30.76
N ASN A 746 48.56 29.90 -30.38
CA ASN A 746 49.28 30.45 -29.20
C ASN A 746 48.96 31.95 -28.91
N SER A 747 49.35 32.40 -27.70
CA SER A 747 49.95 33.70 -27.32
C SER A 747 49.24 35.04 -27.58
N ASN A 748 49.00 35.80 -26.48
CA ASN A 748 49.56 37.15 -26.14
C ASN A 748 48.58 37.98 -25.27
N GLY A 749 48.98 38.67 -24.20
CA GLY A 749 50.27 38.73 -23.49
C GLY A 749 50.37 39.89 -22.48
N ALA A 750 51.25 39.75 -21.46
CA ALA A 750 51.62 40.75 -20.41
C ALA A 750 50.50 41.20 -19.43
N GLU A 751 50.75 41.75 -18.23
CA GLU A 751 52.00 42.15 -17.53
C GLU A 751 52.15 41.45 -16.14
N ALA A 752 53.24 41.73 -15.40
CA ALA A 752 53.50 41.27 -14.02
C ALA A 752 53.85 42.47 -13.10
N VAL A 753 53.75 42.42 -11.77
CA VAL A 753 54.75 41.95 -10.77
C VAL A 753 54.18 42.38 -9.38
N ARG A 754 54.18 41.62 -8.25
CA ARG A 754 55.32 41.26 -7.37
C ARG A 754 54.90 40.38 -6.16
N ALA A 755 55.76 39.42 -5.78
CA ALA A 755 56.08 38.90 -4.41
C ALA A 755 54.99 38.42 -3.41
N ALA A 756 55.20 37.38 -2.56
CA ALA A 756 56.25 36.33 -2.51
C ALA A 756 55.91 35.20 -1.48
N GLY A 757 56.40 33.97 -1.74
CA GLY A 757 56.81 32.88 -0.79
C GLY A 757 55.81 32.31 0.24
N ASN A 758 55.80 31.02 0.63
CA ASN A 758 56.58 29.80 0.33
C ASN A 758 55.61 28.58 0.48
N ALA A 759 55.72 27.45 -0.25
CA ALA A 759 56.48 26.21 0.06
C ALA A 759 56.38 25.71 1.53
N HIS A 760 56.21 24.42 1.87
CA HIS A 760 56.16 23.13 1.13
C HIS A 760 55.53 22.00 2.02
N ASN A 761 55.36 20.78 1.48
CA ASN A 761 55.50 19.40 2.08
C ASN A 761 55.57 19.15 3.63
N SER A 762 55.24 17.99 4.22
CA SER A 762 54.59 16.70 3.81
C SER A 762 54.59 15.69 4.99
N GLN A 763 53.86 14.56 4.90
CA GLN A 763 53.97 13.31 5.74
C GLN A 763 53.50 13.43 7.22
N GLN A 764 52.66 12.54 7.80
CA GLN A 764 52.71 11.08 8.10
C GLN A 764 53.51 10.69 9.37
N SER A 765 52.84 10.21 10.45
CA SER A 765 53.18 8.96 11.19
C SER A 765 52.30 8.67 12.44
N SER A 766 51.68 7.47 12.47
CA SER A 766 51.45 6.53 13.61
C SER A 766 51.17 6.96 15.08
N GLN A 767 50.04 6.46 15.61
CA GLN A 767 49.81 5.70 16.88
C GLN A 767 50.50 6.11 18.22
N ALA A 768 49.70 6.24 19.31
CA ALA A 768 49.71 5.28 20.45
C ALA A 768 48.77 5.63 21.66
N VAL A 769 47.83 4.72 21.94
CA VAL A 769 47.23 4.22 23.22
C VAL A 769 47.44 4.94 24.58
N VAL A 770 46.39 4.98 25.43
CA VAL A 770 46.30 4.59 26.88
C VAL A 770 45.32 5.46 27.70
N SER A 771 44.39 4.80 28.41
CA SER A 771 43.50 5.36 29.47
C SER A 771 43.89 4.81 30.85
N PRO A 772 43.58 5.53 31.97
CA PRO A 772 42.91 4.86 33.11
C PRO A 772 41.90 5.75 33.90
N PRO A 773 41.09 5.21 34.84
CA PRO A 773 39.76 5.78 35.18
C PRO A 773 39.49 6.20 36.68
N PRO A 774 38.60 5.61 37.52
CA PRO A 774 37.50 6.40 38.12
C PRO A 774 37.16 6.22 39.63
N THR A 775 36.40 7.16 40.22
CA THR A 775 35.53 7.04 41.43
C THR A 775 34.56 8.25 41.50
N GLY A 776 33.38 8.26 42.15
CA GLY A 776 32.64 7.20 42.86
C GLY A 776 31.70 7.75 43.96
N ASN A 777 30.42 7.34 43.93
CA ASN A 777 29.35 7.48 44.97
C ASN A 777 28.65 8.84 45.29
N THR A 778 27.35 8.69 45.55
CA THR A 778 26.32 9.60 46.13
C THR A 778 26.19 9.35 47.66
N PRO A 779 25.18 9.80 48.48
CA PRO A 779 23.90 10.49 48.20
C PRO A 779 23.38 11.57 49.21
N GLY A 780 22.21 12.15 48.92
CA GLY A 780 21.35 12.99 49.80
C GLY A 780 20.60 14.06 48.97
N ARG A 781 19.25 14.20 48.92
CA ARG A 781 18.20 14.40 49.96
C ARG A 781 18.37 15.72 50.75
N ASP A 782 17.35 16.58 50.93
CA ASP A 782 15.90 16.46 50.67
C ASP A 782 15.20 17.78 50.21
N SER A 783 13.88 17.67 49.97
CA SER A 783 12.83 18.69 49.69
C SER A 783 12.82 19.96 50.60
N THR A 784 12.12 21.09 50.35
CA THR A 784 10.73 21.28 49.83
C THR A 784 10.42 22.66 49.18
N ALA A 785 9.61 22.63 48.13
CA ALA A 785 8.40 23.41 47.78
C ALA A 785 8.08 24.86 48.28
N SER A 786 7.50 25.64 47.33
CA SER A 786 6.24 26.45 47.45
C SER A 786 6.24 28.00 47.56
N ALA A 787 6.14 28.65 46.38
CA ALA A 787 5.05 29.57 45.94
C ALA A 787 4.88 31.05 46.43
N ARG A 788 4.38 31.89 45.49
CA ARG A 788 3.69 33.22 45.61
C ARG A 788 4.56 34.45 46.01
N ASP A 789 4.24 35.70 45.64
CA ASP A 789 3.30 36.28 44.64
C ASP A 789 3.66 37.77 44.36
N HIS A 790 3.03 38.39 43.34
CA HIS A 790 2.91 39.85 43.10
C HIS A 790 4.21 40.65 42.70
N ASP A 791 4.15 41.80 42.00
CA ASP A 791 2.99 42.55 41.47
C ASP A 791 3.22 43.26 40.11
N LYS A 792 2.17 43.95 39.63
CA LYS A 792 2.03 44.60 38.31
C LYS A 792 2.71 45.98 38.14
N ALA A 793 2.97 46.35 36.89
CA ALA A 793 2.79 47.72 36.39
C ALA A 793 2.38 47.71 34.90
N THR A 794 1.64 48.72 34.44
CA THR A 794 1.06 48.84 33.08
C THR A 794 1.42 50.15 32.41
N HIS A 795 1.43 50.19 31.07
CA HIS A 795 1.26 51.43 30.30
C HIS A 795 0.48 51.20 29.01
N GLN A 796 -0.25 52.23 28.57
CA GLN A 796 -1.04 52.29 27.34
C GLN A 796 -0.64 53.52 26.51
N GLY A 797 -1.01 53.51 25.22
CA GLY A 797 -1.01 54.66 24.32
C GLY A 797 0.20 54.72 23.36
N GLU A 798 0.07 55.22 22.13
CA GLU A 798 -1.13 55.66 21.38
C GLU A 798 -0.84 55.57 19.86
N LYS A 799 -1.89 55.62 19.01
CA LYS A 799 -1.75 55.92 17.57
C LYS A 799 -1.96 57.43 17.35
N PRO A 800 -1.31 58.02 16.35
CA PRO A 800 -2.10 58.42 15.17
C PRO A 800 -1.46 57.98 13.84
N ALA A 801 -2.07 58.35 12.72
CA ALA A 801 -1.67 57.97 11.36
C ALA A 801 -1.11 59.14 10.54
N CYS A 802 -0.27 58.79 9.58
CA CYS A 802 -0.08 59.44 8.28
C CYS A 802 0.17 58.33 7.24
#